data_AF-A0A5C4RPC3-F1
#
_entry.id   AF-A0A5C4RPC3-F1
#
_cell.length_a   1.000
_cell.length_b   1.000
_cell.length_c   1.000
_cell.angle_alpha   90.00
_cell.angle_beta   90.00
_cell.angle_gamma   90.00
#
_symmetry.space_group_name_H-M   'P 1'
#
loop_
_entity.id
_entity.type
_entity.pdbx_description
1 polymer ?
#
loop_
_entity_poly.entity_id
_entity_poly.type
_entity_poly.pdbx_seq_one_letter_code
_entity_poly.pdbx_strand_id
1 'polypeptide(L)'
;MSRILIVDDNPTNLRLAASVLELEGHQVDQAADADQALDYLSGTVPDLILMDIALPGTDGLTLTRRIKAEPRLAAIPVVALTAFAMKGDDQKAREAGCIGYVTKPIDTREFGRQLAGFLAPPAQRLLIVDDNPTNLRLLRAQLEAEGKQVVEAANGVEALELLADTPVDGVISDILMPRMDGYRLCLALRRHPRFGALPFVLYTSTYNSPADRDLATSAGADAYVAKPAPVGVLLAALDAARGRQRAPSAPGAELETPVLKQYSEILIRKLEEKSEQLGLAYEGLAQIEARLSGLVESALDAIIAIDQQQKIVLFNSAAEKLFGCPREQAMNRSLDQFIPVRFQRAHHSQVEKFGEGADTGRRMGARMVWAQRLDGTEFPVDASISKLATSHGWLYTVFLRDISERYQAEQALAKSEARLRRVNRVLSVLSGINTLIVRAGNQEELLTEACRIAVDSGHFPRAWIALMDGPDDRLRFRAGQGDDPAFFTELEQLLADQDSPRYAAWLAAVKGRQPLVINDLAAEPLMLPSTRASGARSLAALPLSIDGAAAGVMVLYAAEPGFFDSEEMKLLSELAGDVSYALEHLRKSEQIHYLATHDELTGLPNRSAFSDRLARSLKDRNGAGAQMLSVLVMDLERFRLVNETLGREAGDELLRQVARRLTAAEDSVARLNGDVFVMKLRDPQSAAEVAHAVNALVERCFGASYAVAGEELRIGCRIGIAVHPSDGRDAETLLHNAEAALRRARVTSERLAFYAPELNARAAEALNLESRLRRAIERNEFVLHYQPKVGMADRRITGVEALIRWRSPDQPHLVPPGQFIPVLEECGLIGEVGDWALRQALADQDDWWSRGLVAPRVAVNVSPLQLRRPGFAESVAALTSGSSMAELELEITESVIMEDVERNIVALSAARDAGITVAVDDFGTGYSSLAYIAKLPVNALKIDRSFIVGMTDGPEGLAIVSSIIALAHALRLKVVAEGVETEEQARLLHLLRCDEAQGYLFTRPVPAADIVALLMQRKPLGGPK
;
A
#
# COMPACT_ATOMS: atom_id res chain seq x y z
N MET A 1 11.92 49.66 -0.64
CA MET A 1 11.48 49.45 0.76
C MET A 1 10.10 50.09 0.85
N SER A 2 9.04 49.28 0.90
CA SER A 2 7.65 49.77 0.91
C SER A 2 7.06 49.62 2.30
N ARG A 3 6.26 50.60 2.73
CA ARG A 3 5.56 50.61 4.02
C ARG A 3 4.17 50.02 3.87
N ILE A 4 3.89 48.93 4.58
CA ILE A 4 2.66 48.12 4.42
C ILE A 4 1.86 48.16 5.72
N LEU A 5 0.58 48.50 5.63
CA LEU A 5 -0.36 48.42 6.76
C LEU A 5 -1.13 47.10 6.69
N ILE A 6 -1.13 46.32 7.77
CA ILE A 6 -1.94 45.09 7.90
C ILE A 6 -3.07 45.34 8.89
N VAL A 7 -4.31 45.09 8.46
CA VAL A 7 -5.51 45.22 9.27
C VAL A 7 -6.16 43.85 9.42
N ASP A 8 -6.09 43.25 10.61
CA ASP A 8 -6.60 41.90 10.91
C ASP A 8 -6.92 41.82 12.40
N ASP A 9 -8.07 41.28 12.77
CA ASP A 9 -8.52 41.21 14.17
C ASP A 9 -7.85 40.08 14.96
N ASN A 10 -7.22 39.15 14.25
CA ASN A 10 -6.54 38.02 14.83
C ASN A 10 -5.06 38.35 15.09
N PRO A 11 -4.62 38.44 16.36
CA PRO A 11 -3.25 38.82 16.71
C PRO A 11 -2.21 37.80 16.23
N THR A 12 -2.59 36.55 16.01
CA THR A 12 -1.69 35.52 15.46
C THR A 12 -1.45 35.73 13.97
N ASN A 13 -2.48 36.13 13.20
CA ASN A 13 -2.34 36.45 11.77
C ASN A 13 -1.47 37.69 11.56
N LEU A 14 -1.72 38.74 12.35
CA LEU A 14 -0.93 39.98 12.33
C LEU A 14 0.55 39.70 12.54
N ARG A 15 0.91 38.94 13.58
CA ARG A 15 2.31 38.60 13.89
C ARG A 15 2.96 37.77 12.79
N LEU A 16 2.23 36.80 12.21
CA LEU A 16 2.74 35.93 11.16
C LEU A 16 2.99 36.71 9.86
N ALA A 17 2.00 37.49 9.41
CA ALA A 17 2.11 38.30 8.19
C ALA A 17 3.20 39.37 8.32
N ALA A 18 3.27 40.04 9.47
CA ALA A 18 4.32 41.02 9.74
C ALA A 18 5.71 40.39 9.72
N SER A 19 5.89 39.24 10.38
CA SER A 19 7.19 38.54 10.40
C SER A 19 7.68 38.18 9.00
N VAL A 20 6.79 37.75 8.11
CA VAL A 20 7.14 37.41 6.72
C VAL A 20 7.56 38.65 5.93
N LEU A 21 6.79 39.74 6.00
CA LEU A 21 7.07 40.95 5.22
C LEU A 21 8.28 41.72 5.77
N GLU A 22 8.51 41.69 7.08
CA GLU A 22 9.72 42.25 7.71
C GLU A 22 10.97 41.47 7.29
N LEU A 23 10.90 40.13 7.19
CA LEU A 23 11.98 39.30 6.63
C LEU A 23 12.28 39.64 5.17
N GLU A 24 11.29 40.08 4.39
CA GLU A 24 11.44 40.56 3.01
C GLU A 24 11.90 42.02 2.90
N GLY A 25 12.13 42.69 4.03
CA GLY A 25 12.67 44.05 4.08
C GLY A 25 11.62 45.16 3.93
N HIS A 26 10.34 44.85 4.12
CA HIS A 26 9.27 45.85 4.19
C HIS A 26 9.10 46.40 5.61
N GLN A 27 8.63 47.64 5.71
CA GLN A 27 8.23 48.20 7.00
C GLN A 27 6.75 47.90 7.22
N VAL A 28 6.40 47.22 8.31
CA VAL A 28 5.04 46.76 8.56
C VAL A 28 4.43 47.48 9.76
N ASP A 29 3.27 48.07 9.58
CA ASP A 29 2.44 48.61 10.66
C ASP A 29 1.15 47.78 10.79
N GLN A 30 0.63 47.63 12.00
CA GLN A 30 -0.47 46.71 12.30
C GLN A 30 -1.64 47.47 12.94
N ALA A 31 -2.87 47.09 12.57
CA ALA A 31 -4.10 47.55 13.19
C ALA A 31 -5.04 46.36 13.45
N ALA A 32 -5.65 46.31 14.62
CA ALA A 32 -6.53 45.21 15.01
C ALA A 32 -8.01 45.43 14.62
N ASP A 33 -8.38 46.66 14.29
CA ASP A 33 -9.74 47.05 13.97
C ASP A 33 -9.78 48.28 13.04
N ALA A 34 -11.00 48.63 12.61
CA ALA A 34 -11.22 49.74 11.68
C ALA A 34 -10.84 51.11 12.27
N ASP A 35 -11.02 51.32 13.58
CA ASP A 35 -10.74 52.60 14.22
C ASP A 35 -9.22 52.84 14.32
N GLN A 36 -8.45 51.80 14.70
CA GLN A 36 -6.99 51.82 14.69
C GLN A 36 -6.43 52.04 13.28
N ALA A 37 -7.02 51.40 12.27
CA ALA A 37 -6.60 51.59 10.88
C ALA A 37 -6.83 53.04 10.42
N LEU A 38 -7.97 53.65 10.74
CA LEU A 38 -8.28 55.03 10.40
C LEU A 38 -7.41 56.04 11.17
N ASP A 39 -7.14 55.80 12.46
CA ASP A 39 -6.22 56.63 13.26
C ASP A 39 -4.81 56.62 12.66
N TYR A 40 -4.29 55.44 12.30
CA TYR A 40 -3.02 55.32 11.58
C TYR A 40 -3.02 56.08 10.25
N LEU A 41 -4.08 55.88 9.44
CA LEU A 41 -4.21 56.52 8.13
C LEU A 41 -4.41 58.03 8.20
N SER A 42 -4.78 58.58 9.36
CA SER A 42 -4.87 60.03 9.59
C SER A 42 -3.48 60.69 9.56
N GLY A 43 -2.48 60.02 10.13
CA GLY A 43 -1.11 60.53 10.24
C GLY A 43 -0.13 59.98 9.20
N THR A 44 -0.35 58.76 8.70
CA THR A 44 0.61 58.04 7.85
C THR A 44 -0.06 57.49 6.59
N VAL A 45 0.62 57.60 5.45
CA VAL A 45 0.16 57.04 4.17
C VAL A 45 1.04 55.84 3.81
N PRO A 46 0.52 54.59 3.90
CA PRO A 46 1.27 53.41 3.50
C PRO A 46 1.30 53.26 1.97
N ASP A 47 2.29 52.53 1.48
CA ASP A 47 2.42 52.18 0.05
C ASP A 47 1.44 51.07 -0.36
N LEU A 48 0.94 50.28 0.60
CA LEU A 48 -0.03 49.19 0.39
C LEU A 48 -0.78 48.87 1.69
N ILE A 49 -2.06 48.48 1.56
CA ILE A 49 -2.89 48.01 2.69
C ILE A 49 -3.30 46.55 2.45
N LEU A 50 -3.03 45.68 3.42
CA LEU A 50 -3.58 44.33 3.52
C LEU A 50 -4.76 44.33 4.48
N MET A 51 -5.95 44.02 3.97
CA MET A 51 -7.22 44.24 4.66
C MET A 51 -7.96 42.94 4.87
N ASP A 52 -8.13 42.51 6.12
CA ASP A 52 -9.05 41.42 6.43
C ASP A 52 -10.49 41.79 6.11
N ILE A 53 -11.21 40.88 5.46
CA ILE A 53 -12.62 41.10 5.13
C ILE A 53 -13.49 41.04 6.40
N ALA A 54 -13.16 40.15 7.33
CA ALA A 54 -13.96 39.87 8.52
C ALA A 54 -13.45 40.64 9.75
N LEU A 55 -13.63 41.96 9.78
CA LEU A 55 -13.28 42.79 10.93
C LEU A 55 -14.45 42.99 11.90
N PRO A 56 -14.18 43.11 13.23
CA PRO A 56 -15.19 43.43 14.23
C PRO A 56 -15.71 44.86 14.05
N GLY A 57 -17.03 45.04 14.12
CA GLY A 57 -17.70 46.35 14.04
C GLY A 57 -18.02 46.80 12.61
N THR A 58 -17.00 47.13 11.81
CA THR A 58 -17.16 47.50 10.39
C THR A 58 -16.40 46.51 9.52
N ASP A 59 -17.07 45.84 8.58
CA ASP A 59 -16.40 44.88 7.68
C ASP A 59 -15.29 45.56 6.84
N GLY A 60 -14.25 44.80 6.49
CA GLY A 60 -13.07 45.34 5.80
C GLY A 60 -13.33 45.85 4.39
N LEU A 61 -14.38 45.37 3.73
CA LEU A 61 -14.80 45.87 2.42
C LEU A 61 -15.44 47.26 2.54
N THR A 62 -16.23 47.50 3.58
CA THR A 62 -16.83 48.79 3.91
C THR A 62 -15.76 49.79 4.31
N LEU A 63 -14.75 49.36 5.08
CA LEU A 63 -13.58 50.17 5.37
C LEU A 63 -12.80 50.53 4.10
N THR A 64 -12.55 49.56 3.21
CA THR A 64 -11.90 49.81 1.91
C THR A 64 -12.64 50.88 1.11
N ARG A 65 -13.98 50.82 1.02
CA ARG A 65 -14.77 51.85 0.32
C ARG A 65 -14.60 53.23 0.93
N ARG A 66 -14.49 53.34 2.26
CA ARG A 66 -14.24 54.62 2.95
C ARG A 66 -12.84 55.16 2.63
N ILE A 67 -11.82 54.31 2.66
CA ILE A 67 -10.45 54.65 2.27
C ILE A 67 -10.41 55.15 0.81
N LYS A 68 -11.15 54.47 -0.09
CA LYS A 68 -11.23 54.84 -1.51
C LYS A 68 -12.04 56.11 -1.78
N ALA A 69 -12.97 56.47 -0.91
CA ALA A 69 -13.74 57.70 -1.00
C ALA A 69 -12.95 58.95 -0.54
N GLU A 70 -11.90 58.78 0.27
CA GLU A 70 -11.06 59.90 0.73
C GLU A 70 -10.00 60.25 -0.33
N PRO A 71 -9.98 61.48 -0.88
CA PRO A 71 -9.08 61.84 -1.99
C PRO A 71 -7.60 61.63 -1.69
N ARG A 72 -7.21 61.80 -0.43
CA ARG A 72 -5.82 61.62 0.02
C ARG A 72 -5.39 60.15 0.02
N LEU A 73 -6.31 59.23 0.31
CA LEU A 73 -6.04 57.81 0.49
C LEU A 73 -6.49 56.96 -0.71
N ALA A 74 -7.29 57.52 -1.63
CA ALA A 74 -7.90 56.80 -2.75
C ALA A 74 -6.88 56.09 -3.66
N ALA A 75 -5.71 56.68 -3.82
CA ALA A 75 -4.63 56.15 -4.65
C ALA A 75 -3.87 54.97 -4.02
N ILE A 76 -4.03 54.73 -2.70
CA ILE A 76 -3.31 53.66 -2.00
C ILE A 76 -3.83 52.30 -2.47
N PRO A 77 -2.99 51.38 -2.94
CA PRO A 77 -3.44 50.04 -3.31
C PRO A 77 -3.92 49.26 -2.08
N VAL A 78 -5.03 48.50 -2.22
CA VAL A 78 -5.62 47.69 -1.15
C VAL A 78 -5.80 46.24 -1.63
N VAL A 79 -5.32 45.28 -0.85
CA VAL A 79 -5.40 43.84 -1.13
C VAL A 79 -6.16 43.15 0.01
N ALA A 80 -7.18 42.35 -0.32
CA ALA A 80 -8.03 41.71 0.68
C ALA A 80 -7.44 40.40 1.24
N LEU A 81 -7.57 40.14 2.55
CA LEU A 81 -7.27 38.85 3.20
C LEU A 81 -8.59 38.10 3.43
N THR A 82 -8.71 36.84 2.97
CA THR A 82 -9.96 36.05 3.05
C THR A 82 -9.73 34.62 3.55
N ALA A 83 -10.63 34.10 4.39
CA ALA A 83 -10.52 32.76 5.02
C ALA A 83 -11.03 31.58 4.17
N PHE A 84 -11.74 31.82 3.05
CA PHE A 84 -12.27 30.75 2.19
C PHE A 84 -12.25 31.17 0.71
N ALA A 85 -11.76 30.29 -0.17
CA ALA A 85 -11.91 30.42 -1.61
C ALA A 85 -13.32 30.01 -2.06
N MET A 86 -14.37 30.71 -1.62
CA MET A 86 -15.73 30.54 -2.16
C MET A 86 -15.96 31.44 -3.39
N LYS A 87 -16.72 30.95 -4.37
CA LYS A 87 -17.11 31.72 -5.57
C LYS A 87 -17.87 33.00 -5.16
N GLY A 88 -17.31 34.17 -5.45
CA GLY A 88 -17.98 35.47 -5.34
C GLY A 88 -17.30 36.50 -4.43
N ASP A 89 -16.31 36.12 -3.62
CA ASP A 89 -15.59 37.07 -2.74
C ASP A 89 -14.55 37.91 -3.51
N ASP A 90 -14.03 37.40 -4.62
CA ASP A 90 -13.17 38.11 -5.57
C ASP A 90 -13.89 39.29 -6.23
N GLN A 91 -15.15 39.08 -6.62
CA GLN A 91 -15.98 40.11 -7.22
C GLN A 91 -16.33 41.20 -6.21
N LYS A 92 -16.72 40.83 -4.98
CA LYS A 92 -17.01 41.79 -3.90
C LYS A 92 -15.77 42.62 -3.51
N ALA A 93 -14.59 42.02 -3.48
CA ALA A 93 -13.33 42.72 -3.21
C ALA A 93 -13.00 43.74 -4.31
N ARG A 94 -13.15 43.37 -5.59
CA ARG A 94 -12.96 44.30 -6.71
C ARG A 94 -13.96 45.46 -6.70
N GLU A 95 -15.24 45.17 -6.42
CA GLU A 95 -16.30 46.19 -6.31
C GLU A 95 -16.06 47.16 -5.14
N ALA A 96 -15.38 46.72 -4.06
CA ALA A 96 -14.98 47.58 -2.96
C ALA A 96 -13.75 48.45 -3.27
N GLY A 97 -13.04 48.18 -4.37
CA GLY A 97 -11.84 48.91 -4.79
C GLY A 97 -10.51 48.21 -4.44
N CYS A 98 -10.54 46.93 -4.06
CA CYS A 98 -9.32 46.13 -3.90
C CYS A 98 -8.72 45.78 -5.27
N ILE A 99 -7.40 45.77 -5.35
CA ILE A 99 -6.66 45.43 -6.57
C ILE A 99 -6.35 43.93 -6.67
N GLY A 100 -6.55 43.19 -5.58
CA GLY A 100 -6.31 41.74 -5.48
C GLY A 100 -6.75 41.16 -4.13
N TYR A 101 -6.53 39.87 -3.93
CA TYR A 101 -6.79 39.17 -2.67
C TYR A 101 -5.72 38.11 -2.37
N VAL A 102 -5.60 37.72 -1.10
CA VAL A 102 -4.72 36.68 -0.57
C VAL A 102 -5.53 35.80 0.41
N THR A 103 -5.30 34.49 0.39
CA THR A 103 -6.08 33.51 1.17
C THR A 103 -5.44 33.19 2.53
N LYS A 104 -6.27 32.98 3.56
CA LYS A 104 -5.89 32.43 4.88
C LYS A 104 -6.18 30.91 4.92
N PRO A 105 -5.44 30.10 5.71
CA PRO A 105 -4.29 30.50 6.55
C PRO A 105 -3.10 30.96 5.71
N ILE A 106 -2.37 31.97 6.20
CA ILE A 106 -1.23 32.56 5.49
C ILE A 106 -0.09 31.52 5.42
N ASP A 107 0.21 31.05 4.21
CA ASP A 107 1.42 30.25 3.95
C ASP A 107 2.63 31.17 3.82
N THR A 108 3.57 31.04 4.76
CA THR A 108 4.79 31.85 4.82
C THR A 108 5.68 31.69 3.59
N ARG A 109 5.53 30.64 2.79
CA ARG A 109 6.30 30.41 1.54
C ARG A 109 5.71 31.11 0.32
N GLU A 110 4.41 31.39 0.32
CA GLU A 110 3.71 31.89 -0.88
C GLU A 110 3.31 33.37 -0.76
N PHE A 111 3.12 33.87 0.47
CA PHE A 111 2.61 35.20 0.78
C PHE A 111 3.38 36.36 0.10
N GLY A 112 4.71 36.40 0.20
CA GLY A 112 5.51 37.50 -0.35
C GLY A 112 5.51 37.59 -1.88
N ARG A 113 5.43 36.43 -2.55
CA ARG A 113 5.40 36.37 -4.03
C ARG A 113 4.11 36.97 -4.60
N GLN A 114 2.98 36.74 -3.94
CA GLN A 114 1.69 37.27 -4.38
C GLN A 114 1.61 38.80 -4.22
N LEU A 115 2.30 39.36 -3.22
CA LEU A 115 2.30 40.80 -2.93
C LEU A 115 3.13 41.65 -3.91
N ALA A 116 4.23 41.11 -4.45
CA ALA A 116 5.16 41.86 -5.30
C ALA A 116 4.52 42.43 -6.60
N GLY A 117 3.42 41.85 -7.08
CA GLY A 117 2.77 42.26 -8.33
C GLY A 117 2.00 43.60 -8.27
N PHE A 118 1.82 44.19 -7.09
CA PHE A 118 0.80 45.22 -6.86
C PHE A 118 1.30 46.68 -6.66
N LEU A 119 2.57 47.04 -6.96
CA LEU A 119 3.23 48.29 -6.50
C LEU A 119 3.75 49.31 -7.59
N ALA A 120 3.03 49.75 -8.67
CA ALA A 120 3.53 50.70 -9.75
C ALA A 120 2.56 51.88 -10.26
N PRO A 121 3.01 53.09 -10.80
CA PRO A 121 2.22 54.37 -11.09
C PRO A 121 1.75 54.76 -12.58
N PRO A 122 0.91 55.84 -12.85
CA PRO A 122 0.20 56.16 -14.16
C PRO A 122 0.73 57.27 -15.18
N ALA A 123 0.14 57.37 -16.41
CA ALA A 123 0.66 57.80 -17.77
C ALA A 123 0.36 59.24 -18.38
N GLN A 124 1.23 59.83 -19.26
CA GLN A 124 1.20 61.21 -19.92
C GLN A 124 0.63 61.24 -21.38
N ARG A 125 0.06 62.34 -21.95
CA ARG A 125 -0.55 62.37 -23.33
C ARG A 125 0.20 63.20 -24.41
N LEU A 126 0.45 62.67 -25.62
CA LEU A 126 1.26 63.28 -26.70
C LEU A 126 0.55 63.28 -28.08
N LEU A 127 0.85 64.25 -28.95
CA LEU A 127 0.37 64.31 -30.36
C LEU A 127 1.51 63.90 -31.32
N ILE A 128 1.22 62.98 -32.25
CA ILE A 128 2.13 62.59 -33.32
C ILE A 128 1.54 62.96 -34.69
N VAL A 129 2.37 63.51 -35.58
CA VAL A 129 1.97 64.01 -36.90
C VAL A 129 2.86 63.42 -37.99
N ASP A 130 2.31 62.60 -38.89
CA ASP A 130 3.05 61.94 -39.96
C ASP A 130 2.05 61.51 -41.05
N ASP A 131 2.36 61.75 -42.33
CA ASP A 131 1.48 61.44 -43.45
C ASP A 131 1.45 59.95 -43.79
N ASN A 132 2.41 59.20 -43.27
CA ASN A 132 2.48 57.77 -43.41
C ASN A 132 1.77 57.08 -42.22
N PRO A 133 0.62 56.41 -42.45
CA PRO A 133 -0.14 55.74 -41.39
C PRO A 133 0.63 54.60 -40.71
N THR A 134 1.66 54.06 -41.36
CA THR A 134 2.53 53.02 -40.77
C THR A 134 3.45 53.62 -39.70
N ASN A 135 4.00 54.81 -39.96
CA ASN A 135 4.84 55.52 -38.99
C ASN A 135 4.02 55.94 -37.77
N LEU A 136 2.80 56.46 -38.00
CA LEU A 136 1.86 56.79 -36.93
C LEU A 136 1.59 55.57 -36.02
N ARG A 137 1.22 54.42 -36.61
CA ARG A 137 0.96 53.19 -35.85
C ARG A 137 2.16 52.71 -35.05
N LEU A 138 3.36 52.73 -35.66
CA LEU A 138 4.59 52.25 -35.00
C LEU A 138 4.97 53.17 -33.84
N LEU A 139 4.97 54.48 -34.06
CA LEU A 139 5.34 55.46 -33.04
C LEU A 139 4.32 55.50 -31.90
N ARG A 140 3.02 55.35 -32.22
CA ARG A 140 1.97 55.18 -31.22
C ARG A 140 2.23 53.97 -30.35
N ALA A 141 2.46 52.80 -30.94
CA ALA A 141 2.70 51.57 -30.18
C ALA A 141 3.90 51.71 -29.23
N GLN A 142 4.97 52.37 -29.67
CA GLN A 142 6.17 52.61 -28.85
C GLN A 142 5.92 53.60 -27.71
N LEU A 143 5.18 54.68 -27.94
CA LEU A 143 4.85 55.66 -26.91
C LEU A 143 3.82 55.11 -25.91
N GLU A 144 2.84 54.33 -26.36
CA GLU A 144 1.88 53.64 -25.48
C GLU A 144 2.56 52.58 -24.60
N ALA A 145 3.58 51.87 -25.11
CA ALA A 145 4.39 50.95 -24.32
C ALA A 145 5.18 51.64 -23.19
N GLU A 146 5.59 52.89 -23.38
CA GLU A 146 6.22 53.74 -22.36
C GLU A 146 5.20 54.42 -21.43
N GLY A 147 3.95 53.96 -21.45
CA GLY A 147 2.88 54.52 -20.63
C GLY A 147 2.55 55.96 -21.02
N LYS A 148 2.44 56.24 -22.33
CA LYS A 148 1.92 57.52 -22.84
C LYS A 148 0.60 57.32 -23.58
N GLN A 149 -0.30 58.29 -23.57
CA GLN A 149 -1.49 58.32 -24.42
C GLN A 149 -1.16 59.09 -25.70
N VAL A 150 -1.67 58.65 -26.85
CA VAL A 150 -1.25 59.20 -28.16
C VAL A 150 -2.46 59.70 -28.96
N VAL A 151 -2.32 60.87 -29.57
CA VAL A 151 -3.23 61.46 -30.56
C VAL A 151 -2.50 61.50 -31.90
N GLU A 152 -3.19 61.25 -33.02
CA GLU A 152 -2.58 61.13 -34.35
C GLU A 152 -3.13 62.18 -35.32
N ALA A 153 -2.28 62.67 -36.23
CA ALA A 153 -2.67 63.54 -37.35
C ALA A 153 -1.87 63.20 -38.61
N ALA A 154 -2.48 63.29 -39.79
CA ALA A 154 -1.83 62.94 -41.06
C ALA A 154 -1.09 64.10 -41.74
N ASN A 155 -1.27 65.34 -41.27
CA ASN A 155 -0.59 66.53 -41.78
C ASN A 155 -0.71 67.69 -40.79
N GLY A 156 0.04 68.77 -41.05
CA GLY A 156 0.04 69.94 -40.18
C GLY A 156 -1.30 70.68 -40.06
N VAL A 157 -2.19 70.60 -41.06
CA VAL A 157 -3.51 71.26 -40.97
C VAL A 157 -4.39 70.54 -39.95
N GLU A 158 -4.46 69.21 -40.06
CA GLU A 158 -5.23 68.36 -39.15
C GLU A 158 -4.67 68.41 -37.71
N ALA A 159 -3.34 68.48 -37.56
CA ALA A 159 -2.71 68.63 -36.26
C ALA A 159 -3.16 69.92 -35.53
N LEU A 160 -3.30 71.03 -36.26
CA LEU A 160 -3.80 72.29 -35.69
C LEU A 160 -5.28 72.23 -35.32
N GLU A 161 -6.10 71.52 -36.11
CA GLU A 161 -7.52 71.28 -35.81
C GLU A 161 -7.66 70.46 -34.51
N LEU A 162 -6.90 69.37 -34.36
CA LEU A 162 -6.97 68.50 -33.18
C LEU A 162 -6.48 69.16 -31.89
N LEU A 163 -5.49 70.06 -31.99
CA LEU A 163 -4.99 70.82 -30.84
C LEU A 163 -6.01 71.81 -30.28
N ALA A 164 -7.01 72.21 -31.06
CA ALA A 164 -8.09 73.06 -30.58
C ALA A 164 -8.99 72.32 -29.55
N ASP A 165 -9.22 71.03 -29.78
CA ASP A 165 -10.20 70.22 -29.03
C ASP A 165 -9.57 69.26 -28.00
N THR A 166 -8.30 68.88 -28.16
CA THR A 166 -7.65 67.88 -27.30
C THR A 166 -6.40 68.44 -26.61
N PRO A 167 -6.35 68.48 -25.26
CA PRO A 167 -5.14 68.88 -24.55
C PRO A 167 -4.06 67.80 -24.68
N VAL A 168 -2.86 68.21 -25.06
CA VAL A 168 -1.68 67.33 -25.14
C VAL A 168 -0.48 67.99 -24.46
N ASP A 169 0.50 67.16 -24.09
CA ASP A 169 1.69 67.55 -23.34
C ASP A 169 2.92 67.80 -24.22
N GLY A 170 2.84 67.51 -25.52
CA GLY A 170 3.93 67.65 -26.49
C GLY A 170 3.57 67.14 -27.88
N VAL A 171 4.30 67.58 -28.91
CA VAL A 171 4.08 67.24 -30.32
C VAL A 171 5.36 66.67 -30.95
N ILE A 172 5.21 65.56 -31.68
CA ILE A 172 6.25 64.97 -32.52
C ILE A 172 5.75 64.99 -33.96
N SER A 173 6.48 65.62 -34.88
CA SER A 173 6.02 65.82 -36.27
C SER A 173 7.07 65.39 -37.29
N ASP A 174 6.63 64.72 -38.36
CA ASP A 174 7.42 64.56 -39.57
C ASP A 174 7.59 65.90 -40.29
N ILE A 175 8.63 65.99 -41.13
CA ILE A 175 8.91 67.19 -41.91
C ILE A 175 8.13 67.20 -43.21
N LEU A 176 8.16 66.13 -43.99
CA LEU A 176 7.60 66.13 -45.35
C LEU A 176 6.20 65.54 -45.33
N MET A 177 5.21 66.42 -45.17
CA MET A 177 3.81 66.04 -45.15
C MET A 177 3.02 66.86 -46.19
N PRO A 178 1.96 66.29 -46.80
CA PRO A 178 1.12 66.98 -47.75
C PRO A 178 0.30 68.07 -47.06
N ARG A 179 -0.17 69.07 -47.83
CA ARG A 179 -0.95 70.24 -47.39
C ARG A 179 -0.18 71.21 -46.46
N MET A 180 0.36 70.73 -45.34
CA MET A 180 1.20 71.50 -44.43
C MET A 180 2.30 70.59 -43.86
N ASP A 181 3.54 71.00 -44.08
CA ASP A 181 4.75 70.29 -43.69
C ASP A 181 5.15 70.63 -42.23
N GLY A 182 6.08 69.86 -41.66
CA GLY A 182 6.45 69.99 -40.25
C GLY A 182 7.07 71.34 -39.89
N TYR A 183 7.79 71.97 -40.82
CA TYR A 183 8.35 73.30 -40.61
C TYR A 183 7.25 74.37 -40.50
N ARG A 184 6.25 74.34 -41.38
CA ARG A 184 5.10 75.27 -41.30
C ARG A 184 4.23 75.01 -40.07
N LEU A 185 4.04 73.75 -39.69
CA LEU A 185 3.31 73.41 -38.46
C LEU A 185 3.99 73.99 -37.22
N CYS A 186 5.32 73.81 -37.09
CA CYS A 186 6.09 74.37 -35.98
C CYS A 186 5.95 75.90 -35.91
N LEU A 187 6.13 76.58 -37.05
CA LEU A 187 5.97 78.04 -37.14
C LEU A 187 4.56 78.51 -36.75
N ALA A 188 3.52 77.76 -37.16
CA ALA A 188 2.14 78.05 -36.82
C ALA A 188 1.88 77.92 -35.30
N LEU A 189 2.39 76.85 -34.68
CA LEU A 189 2.23 76.64 -33.23
C LEU A 189 2.97 77.69 -32.40
N ARG A 190 4.17 78.10 -32.79
CA ARG A 190 4.93 79.14 -32.08
C ARG A 190 4.26 80.51 -32.10
N ARG A 191 3.46 80.81 -33.13
CA ARG A 191 2.66 82.02 -33.22
C ARG A 191 1.33 81.94 -32.46
N HIS A 192 0.94 80.75 -32.00
CA HIS A 192 -0.34 80.54 -31.35
C HIS A 192 -0.28 80.93 -29.85
N PRO A 193 -1.17 81.81 -29.34
CA PRO A 193 -1.11 82.31 -27.96
C PRO A 193 -1.20 81.20 -26.90
N ARG A 194 -1.93 80.12 -27.21
CA ARG A 194 -2.19 78.99 -26.31
C ARG A 194 -1.14 77.87 -26.38
N PHE A 195 -0.50 77.69 -27.53
CA PHE A 195 0.34 76.51 -27.81
C PHE A 195 1.81 76.85 -28.08
N GLY A 196 2.18 78.13 -28.05
CA GLY A 196 3.55 78.57 -28.34
C GLY A 196 4.61 78.01 -27.38
N ALA A 197 4.23 77.60 -26.16
CA ALA A 197 5.11 76.98 -25.18
C ALA A 197 5.12 75.45 -25.21
N LEU A 198 4.34 74.82 -26.09
CA LEU A 198 4.23 73.37 -26.16
C LEU A 198 5.56 72.76 -26.66
N PRO A 199 6.08 71.69 -26.04
CA PRO A 199 7.23 70.95 -26.56
C PRO A 199 6.97 70.45 -27.99
N PHE A 200 7.88 70.75 -28.92
CA PHE A 200 7.74 70.38 -30.34
C PHE A 200 9.03 69.76 -30.87
N VAL A 201 8.96 68.49 -31.31
CA VAL A 201 10.09 67.74 -31.86
C VAL A 201 9.83 67.42 -33.33
N LEU A 202 10.80 67.75 -34.19
CA LEU A 202 10.80 67.29 -35.57
C LEU A 202 11.47 65.92 -35.65
N TYR A 203 10.77 64.93 -36.20
CA TYR A 203 11.19 63.54 -36.30
C TYR A 203 11.15 63.11 -37.77
N THR A 204 12.30 62.92 -38.44
CA THR A 204 12.36 62.70 -39.92
C THR A 204 13.34 61.59 -40.34
N SER A 205 13.00 60.76 -41.34
CA SER A 205 13.83 59.64 -41.82
C SER A 205 14.92 60.02 -42.81
N THR A 206 14.80 61.21 -43.37
CA THR A 206 15.66 61.68 -44.44
C THR A 206 16.05 63.11 -44.12
N TYR A 207 17.30 63.47 -44.45
CA TYR A 207 17.90 64.81 -44.27
C TYR A 207 18.40 65.08 -42.84
N ASN A 208 19.69 64.91 -42.63
CA ASN A 208 20.39 65.19 -41.37
C ASN A 208 21.54 66.17 -41.59
N SER A 209 21.42 67.02 -42.61
CA SER A 209 22.46 68.00 -42.92
C SER A 209 22.47 69.10 -41.85
N PRO A 210 23.63 69.73 -41.58
CA PRO A 210 23.69 70.87 -40.67
C PRO A 210 22.66 71.96 -41.01
N ALA A 211 22.42 72.19 -42.31
CA ALA A 211 21.44 73.16 -42.79
C ALA A 211 19.98 72.83 -42.41
N ASP A 212 19.58 71.55 -42.38
CA ASP A 212 18.23 71.15 -41.95
C ASP A 212 18.03 71.37 -40.45
N ARG A 213 19.07 71.13 -39.64
CA ARG A 213 19.05 71.37 -38.19
C ARG A 213 19.00 72.86 -37.85
N ASP A 214 19.75 73.66 -38.59
CA ASP A 214 19.76 75.11 -38.43
C ASP A 214 18.38 75.70 -38.81
N LEU A 215 17.75 75.18 -39.88
CA LEU A 215 16.40 75.55 -40.30
C LEU A 215 15.33 75.15 -39.28
N ALA A 216 15.42 73.93 -38.72
CA ALA A 216 14.53 73.46 -37.65
C ALA A 216 14.59 74.33 -36.39
N THR A 217 15.80 74.71 -35.99
CA THR A 217 16.03 75.61 -34.85
C THR A 217 15.46 76.99 -35.12
N SER A 218 15.68 77.52 -36.33
CA SER A 218 15.17 78.83 -36.76
C SER A 218 13.63 78.85 -36.86
N ALA A 219 13.00 77.72 -37.18
CA ALA A 219 11.55 77.54 -37.19
C ALA A 219 10.94 77.40 -35.78
N GLY A 220 11.77 77.26 -34.74
CA GLY A 220 11.36 77.18 -33.33
C GLY A 220 11.13 75.77 -32.79
N ALA A 221 11.61 74.73 -33.46
CA ALA A 221 11.55 73.36 -32.94
C ALA A 221 12.45 73.22 -31.69
N ASP A 222 12.04 72.42 -30.71
CA ASP A 222 12.82 72.20 -29.49
C ASP A 222 13.91 71.15 -29.67
N ALA A 223 13.67 70.19 -30.56
CA ALA A 223 14.65 69.20 -30.95
C ALA A 223 14.40 68.74 -32.39
N TYR A 224 15.49 68.28 -32.99
CA TYR A 224 15.51 67.66 -34.31
C TYR A 224 16.07 66.25 -34.18
N VAL A 225 15.28 65.24 -34.51
CA VAL A 225 15.60 63.83 -34.29
C VAL A 225 15.47 63.08 -35.62
N ALA A 226 16.51 62.33 -36.00
CA ALA A 226 16.48 61.51 -37.20
C ALA A 226 15.83 60.14 -36.90
N LYS A 227 15.00 59.62 -37.82
CA LYS A 227 14.46 58.26 -37.76
C LYS A 227 15.51 57.26 -38.28
N PRO A 228 15.58 56.04 -37.70
CA PRO A 228 14.90 55.63 -36.49
C PRO A 228 15.65 56.15 -35.26
N ALA A 229 14.93 56.74 -34.30
CA ALA A 229 15.47 57.01 -32.97
C ALA A 229 14.71 56.18 -31.93
N PRO A 230 15.38 55.66 -30.90
CA PRO A 230 14.70 55.07 -29.76
C PRO A 230 13.70 56.06 -29.15
N VAL A 231 12.54 55.57 -28.73
CA VAL A 231 11.47 56.40 -28.16
C VAL A 231 11.96 57.21 -26.95
N GLY A 232 12.89 56.67 -26.16
CA GLY A 232 13.52 57.38 -25.04
C GLY A 232 14.27 58.66 -25.44
N VAL A 233 14.81 58.75 -26.66
CA VAL A 233 15.45 59.97 -27.17
C VAL A 233 14.40 61.05 -27.47
N LEU A 234 13.25 60.65 -28.01
CA LEU A 234 12.11 61.55 -28.26
C LEU A 234 11.51 62.06 -26.94
N LEU A 235 11.32 61.16 -25.97
CA LEU A 235 10.82 61.53 -24.64
C LEU A 235 11.79 62.46 -23.90
N ALA A 236 13.10 62.15 -23.92
CA ALA A 236 14.12 63.02 -23.33
C ALA A 236 14.15 64.40 -23.99
N ALA A 237 13.95 64.49 -25.31
CA ALA A 237 13.86 65.75 -26.03
C ALA A 237 12.61 66.57 -25.64
N LEU A 238 11.46 65.91 -25.48
CA LEU A 238 10.23 66.54 -25.01
C LEU A 238 10.34 67.01 -23.55
N ASP A 239 10.93 66.19 -22.66
CA ASP A 239 11.12 66.53 -21.26
C ASP A 239 12.14 67.67 -21.07
N ALA A 240 13.23 67.69 -21.84
CA ALA A 240 14.21 68.79 -21.81
C ALA A 240 13.65 70.14 -22.30
N ALA A 241 12.54 70.10 -23.05
CA ALA A 241 11.83 71.29 -23.54
C ALA A 241 10.77 71.79 -22.55
N ARG A 242 10.28 70.94 -21.64
CA ARG A 242 9.30 71.31 -20.62
C ARG A 242 9.92 72.31 -19.64
N GLY A 243 9.19 73.40 -19.36
CA GLY A 243 9.60 74.42 -18.39
C GLY A 243 10.45 75.57 -18.92
N ARG A 244 10.80 75.62 -20.21
CA ARG A 244 11.47 76.80 -20.81
C ARG A 244 10.48 77.95 -21.01
N GLN A 245 10.64 79.06 -20.27
CA GLN A 245 9.91 80.31 -20.55
C GLN A 245 10.37 80.89 -21.89
N ARG A 246 9.47 80.93 -22.89
CA ARG A 246 9.71 81.59 -24.17
C ARG A 246 8.88 82.88 -24.25
N ALA A 247 9.54 83.99 -24.56
CA ALA A 247 8.84 85.24 -24.84
C ALA A 247 7.98 85.06 -26.11
N PRO A 248 6.69 85.47 -26.11
CA PRO A 248 5.88 85.45 -27.32
C PRO A 248 6.54 86.35 -28.36
N SER A 249 6.85 85.79 -29.53
CA SER A 249 7.37 86.56 -30.65
C SER A 249 6.28 87.49 -31.19
N ALA A 250 6.62 88.76 -31.44
CA ALA A 250 5.67 89.79 -31.83
C ALA A 250 4.91 89.41 -33.12
N PRO A 251 3.58 89.64 -33.20
CA PRO A 251 2.81 89.41 -34.40
C PRO A 251 3.12 90.52 -35.42
N GLY A 252 4.01 90.24 -36.36
CA GLY A 252 4.36 91.21 -37.42
C GLY A 252 5.71 91.05 -38.11
N ALA A 253 6.59 90.16 -37.66
CA ALA A 253 7.83 89.88 -38.40
C ALA A 253 7.57 88.88 -39.53
N GLU A 254 7.49 89.39 -40.76
CA GLU A 254 7.77 88.62 -41.97
C GLU A 254 9.09 87.86 -41.73
N LEU A 255 9.06 86.52 -41.77
CA LEU A 255 10.29 85.74 -41.79
C LEU A 255 11.02 86.13 -43.07
N GLU A 256 12.13 86.84 -42.89
CA GLU A 256 12.94 87.39 -43.95
C GLU A 256 13.16 86.36 -45.06
N THR A 257 13.20 86.89 -46.28
CA THR A 257 13.48 86.24 -47.57
C THR A 257 14.56 85.13 -47.57
N PRO A 258 15.57 85.05 -46.67
CA PRO A 258 16.52 83.94 -46.65
C PRO A 258 15.94 82.57 -46.28
N VAL A 259 15.05 82.47 -45.28
CA VAL A 259 14.57 81.17 -44.73
C VAL A 259 13.66 80.44 -45.71
N LEU A 260 12.76 81.19 -46.36
CA LEU A 260 11.86 80.68 -47.41
C LEU A 260 12.63 80.25 -48.67
N LYS A 261 13.73 80.93 -48.99
CA LYS A 261 14.58 80.60 -50.13
C LYS A 261 15.36 79.30 -49.88
N GLN A 262 15.97 79.15 -48.70
CA GLN A 262 16.63 77.92 -48.26
C GLN A 262 15.66 76.72 -48.21
N TYR A 263 14.43 76.93 -47.74
CA TYR A 263 13.37 75.92 -47.75
C TYR A 263 13.01 75.46 -49.17
N SER A 264 12.87 76.39 -50.12
CA SER A 264 12.51 76.08 -51.50
C SER A 264 13.61 75.30 -52.25
N GLU A 265 14.89 75.64 -52.05
CA GLU A 265 16.02 74.95 -52.67
C GLU A 265 16.16 73.52 -52.16
N ILE A 266 15.96 73.32 -50.85
CA ILE A 266 16.00 71.99 -50.24
C ILE A 266 14.84 71.12 -50.74
N LEU A 267 13.64 71.66 -50.95
CA LEU A 267 12.47 70.89 -51.42
C LEU A 267 12.62 70.40 -52.87
N ILE A 268 13.20 71.22 -53.75
CA ILE A 268 13.40 70.88 -55.18
C ILE A 268 14.38 69.71 -55.32
N ARG A 269 15.50 69.74 -54.60
CA ARG A 269 16.48 68.64 -54.60
C ARG A 269 15.85 67.30 -54.16
N LYS A 270 14.91 67.33 -53.22
CA LYS A 270 14.22 66.14 -52.71
C LYS A 270 13.23 65.55 -53.70
N LEU A 271 12.59 66.39 -54.51
CA LEU A 271 11.71 65.98 -55.60
C LEU A 271 12.49 65.28 -56.73
N GLU A 272 13.70 65.75 -57.03
CA GLU A 272 14.60 65.14 -58.03
C GLU A 272 15.07 63.74 -57.60
N GLU A 273 15.50 63.56 -56.34
CA GLU A 273 15.89 62.25 -55.78
C GLU A 273 14.73 61.21 -55.83
N LYS A 274 13.48 61.68 -55.64
CA LYS A 274 12.28 60.82 -55.65
C LYS A 274 11.88 60.38 -57.07
N SER A 275 12.17 61.20 -58.08
CA SER A 275 11.95 60.87 -59.50
C SER A 275 12.90 59.78 -59.99
N GLU A 276 14.14 59.76 -59.48
CA GLU A 276 15.14 58.73 -59.79
C GLU A 276 14.77 57.37 -59.15
N GLN A 277 14.21 57.38 -57.94
CA GLN A 277 13.64 56.19 -57.28
C GLN A 277 12.49 55.54 -58.08
N LEU A 278 11.68 56.34 -58.79
CA LEU A 278 10.59 55.82 -59.62
C LEU A 278 11.10 55.09 -60.88
N GLY A 279 12.24 55.50 -61.43
CA GLY A 279 12.90 54.79 -62.54
C GLY A 279 13.39 53.41 -62.12
N LEU A 280 14.02 53.34 -60.93
CA LEU A 280 14.48 52.09 -60.33
C LEU A 280 13.32 51.13 -59.98
N ALA A 281 12.13 51.65 -59.64
CA ALA A 281 10.95 50.83 -59.35
C ALA A 281 10.40 50.11 -60.60
N TYR A 282 10.49 50.72 -61.78
CA TYR A 282 10.04 50.11 -63.04
C TYR A 282 10.97 48.98 -63.51
N GLU A 283 12.29 49.17 -63.41
CA GLU A 283 13.26 48.09 -63.62
C GLU A 283 13.06 46.98 -62.58
N GLY A 284 12.77 47.36 -61.34
CA GLY A 284 12.36 46.44 -60.28
C GLY A 284 11.14 45.61 -60.64
N LEU A 285 10.13 46.17 -61.33
CA LEU A 285 8.91 45.46 -61.73
C LEU A 285 9.19 44.38 -62.79
N ALA A 286 9.98 44.70 -63.82
CA ALA A 286 10.41 43.74 -64.84
C ALA A 286 11.30 42.65 -64.23
N GLN A 287 12.17 43.02 -63.28
CA GLN A 287 12.99 42.09 -62.54
C GLN A 287 12.15 41.21 -61.60
N ILE A 288 11.07 41.74 -61.01
CA ILE A 288 10.09 40.98 -60.23
C ILE A 288 9.34 39.99 -61.12
N GLU A 289 8.93 40.35 -62.32
CA GLU A 289 8.22 39.44 -63.24
C GLU A 289 9.12 38.28 -63.72
N ALA A 290 10.36 38.58 -64.09
CA ALA A 290 11.38 37.57 -64.39
C ALA A 290 11.72 36.72 -63.15
N ARG A 291 11.77 37.33 -61.96
CA ARG A 291 12.00 36.64 -60.69
C ARG A 291 10.81 35.76 -60.30
N LEU A 292 9.56 36.18 -60.50
CA LEU A 292 8.36 35.39 -60.22
C LEU A 292 8.26 34.19 -61.16
N SER A 293 8.51 34.40 -62.46
CA SER A 293 8.59 33.30 -63.43
C SER A 293 9.73 32.33 -63.08
N GLY A 294 10.90 32.87 -62.72
CA GLY A 294 12.02 32.09 -62.22
C GLY A 294 11.71 31.34 -60.92
N LEU A 295 10.94 31.93 -60.00
CA LEU A 295 10.51 31.30 -58.75
C LEU A 295 9.49 30.17 -58.98
N VAL A 296 8.56 30.34 -59.93
CA VAL A 296 7.62 29.27 -60.32
C VAL A 296 8.37 28.13 -61.02
N GLU A 297 9.33 28.44 -61.89
CA GLU A 297 10.12 27.43 -62.60
C GLU A 297 11.15 26.73 -61.70
N SER A 298 11.69 27.43 -60.69
CA SER A 298 12.61 26.86 -59.68
C SER A 298 11.92 26.30 -58.44
N ALA A 299 10.58 26.38 -58.37
CA ALA A 299 9.83 25.80 -57.26
C ALA A 299 10.09 24.30 -57.18
N LEU A 300 10.29 23.81 -55.96
CA LEU A 300 10.54 22.39 -55.70
C LEU A 300 9.28 21.54 -55.91
N ASP A 301 8.12 22.11 -55.58
CA ASP A 301 6.83 21.46 -55.78
C ASP A 301 6.36 21.63 -57.22
N ALA A 302 5.66 20.63 -57.74
CA ALA A 302 5.02 20.70 -59.04
C ALA A 302 3.84 21.65 -58.96
N ILE A 303 3.84 22.66 -59.83
CA ILE A 303 2.78 23.67 -59.92
C ILE A 303 2.08 23.48 -61.25
N ILE A 304 0.77 23.22 -61.17
CA ILE A 304 -0.10 23.10 -62.33
C ILE A 304 -1.24 24.09 -62.18
N ALA A 305 -1.47 24.95 -63.17
CA ALA A 305 -2.68 25.77 -63.21
C ALA A 305 -3.59 25.33 -64.34
N ILE A 306 -4.89 25.29 -64.08
CA ILE A 306 -5.94 24.97 -65.05
C ILE A 306 -6.96 26.09 -65.17
N ASP A 307 -7.49 26.28 -66.37
CA ASP A 307 -8.58 27.23 -66.65
C ASP A 307 -9.97 26.66 -66.25
N GLN A 308 -11.03 27.44 -66.51
CA GLN A 308 -12.42 27.03 -66.27
C GLN A 308 -12.86 25.81 -67.10
N GLN A 309 -12.17 25.51 -68.19
CA GLN A 309 -12.40 24.33 -69.04
C GLN A 309 -11.50 23.15 -68.62
N GLN A 310 -10.84 23.24 -67.45
CA GLN A 310 -9.91 22.27 -66.89
C GLN A 310 -8.69 21.96 -67.79
N LYS A 311 -8.31 22.89 -68.66
CA LYS A 311 -7.10 22.76 -69.48
C LYS A 311 -5.91 23.35 -68.77
N ILE A 312 -4.76 22.70 -68.89
CA ILE A 312 -3.51 23.15 -68.27
C ILE A 312 -2.98 24.41 -68.96
N VAL A 313 -2.85 25.49 -68.20
CA VAL A 313 -2.32 26.79 -68.63
C VAL A 313 -0.99 27.16 -67.97
N LEU A 314 -0.59 26.43 -66.92
CA LEU A 314 0.75 26.53 -66.33
C LEU A 314 1.21 25.13 -65.93
N PHE A 315 2.45 24.80 -66.27
CA PHE A 315 3.08 23.54 -65.92
C PHE A 315 4.58 23.80 -65.77
N ASN A 316 5.07 23.83 -64.53
CA ASN A 316 6.46 24.21 -64.24
C ASN A 316 7.44 23.02 -64.42
N SER A 317 8.75 23.30 -64.40
CA SER A 317 9.79 22.27 -64.56
C SER A 317 9.70 21.13 -63.52
N ALA A 318 9.21 21.40 -62.31
CA ALA A 318 8.99 20.38 -61.29
C ALA A 318 7.82 19.45 -61.66
N ALA A 319 6.75 19.97 -62.27
CA ALA A 319 5.65 19.15 -62.78
C ALA A 319 6.09 18.24 -63.94
N GLU A 320 6.99 18.71 -64.82
CA GLU A 320 7.57 17.88 -65.88
C GLU A 320 8.31 16.66 -65.33
N LYS A 321 9.13 16.87 -64.29
CA LYS A 321 9.86 15.80 -63.60
C LYS A 321 8.92 14.88 -62.81
N LEU A 322 7.94 15.45 -62.11
CA LEU A 322 7.01 14.70 -61.26
C LEU A 322 6.14 13.75 -62.07
N PHE A 323 5.68 14.16 -63.26
CA PHE A 323 4.79 13.36 -64.10
C PHE A 323 5.48 12.65 -65.26
N GLY A 324 6.75 12.97 -65.53
CA GLY A 324 7.49 12.46 -66.68
C GLY A 324 6.93 12.95 -68.02
N CYS A 325 6.29 14.13 -68.04
CA CYS A 325 5.61 14.70 -69.19
C CYS A 325 6.22 16.06 -69.55
N PRO A 326 6.76 16.25 -70.77
CA PRO A 326 7.21 17.57 -71.21
C PRO A 326 6.05 18.57 -71.22
N ARG A 327 6.32 19.81 -70.81
CA ARG A 327 5.33 20.90 -70.74
C ARG A 327 4.60 21.07 -72.06
N GLU A 328 5.31 21.00 -73.18
CA GLU A 328 4.71 21.12 -74.53
C GLU A 328 3.60 20.09 -74.79
N GLN A 329 3.68 18.91 -74.18
CA GLN A 329 2.67 17.85 -74.28
C GLN A 329 1.53 18.02 -73.28
N ALA A 330 1.81 18.62 -72.11
CA ALA A 330 0.84 18.86 -71.05
C ALA A 330 -0.04 20.11 -71.30
N MET A 331 0.53 21.16 -71.87
CA MET A 331 -0.16 22.43 -72.10
C MET A 331 -1.41 22.26 -72.97
N ASN A 332 -2.50 22.94 -72.60
CA ASN A 332 -3.82 22.88 -73.24
C ASN A 332 -4.50 21.48 -73.25
N ARG A 333 -3.98 20.51 -72.48
CA ARG A 333 -4.62 19.19 -72.25
C ARG A 333 -5.37 19.16 -70.92
N SER A 334 -6.23 18.14 -70.74
CA SER A 334 -6.96 17.91 -69.48
C SER A 334 -6.02 17.38 -68.39
N LEU A 335 -6.26 17.77 -67.14
CA LEU A 335 -5.57 17.26 -65.96
C LEU A 335 -5.85 15.75 -65.71
N ASP A 336 -6.93 15.20 -66.25
CA ASP A 336 -7.36 13.80 -66.01
C ASP A 336 -6.31 12.76 -66.37
N GLN A 337 -5.42 13.07 -67.32
CA GLN A 337 -4.32 12.18 -67.74
C GLN A 337 -3.31 11.89 -66.62
N PHE A 338 -3.30 12.70 -65.56
CA PHE A 338 -2.41 12.58 -64.41
C PHE A 338 -3.11 12.04 -63.14
N ILE A 339 -4.37 11.64 -63.28
CA ILE A 339 -5.21 11.15 -62.18
C ILE A 339 -5.60 9.70 -62.47
N PRO A 340 -5.41 8.76 -61.52
CA PRO A 340 -5.82 7.37 -61.71
C PRO A 340 -7.31 7.25 -62.06
N VAL A 341 -7.64 6.35 -62.99
CA VAL A 341 -9.01 6.16 -63.52
C VAL A 341 -10.04 5.98 -62.40
N ARG A 342 -9.68 5.28 -61.32
CA ARG A 342 -10.54 5.05 -60.15
C ARG A 342 -10.91 6.33 -59.38
N PHE A 343 -10.17 7.41 -59.53
CA PHE A 343 -10.37 8.68 -58.83
C PHE A 343 -10.86 9.82 -59.74
N GLN A 344 -10.86 9.67 -61.07
CA GLN A 344 -11.27 10.72 -62.03
C GLN A 344 -12.70 11.24 -61.82
N ARG A 345 -13.69 10.35 -61.62
CA ARG A 345 -15.09 10.78 -61.34
C ARG A 345 -15.21 11.57 -60.05
N ALA A 346 -14.48 11.16 -59.00
CA ALA A 346 -14.48 11.84 -57.72
C ALA A 346 -13.80 13.22 -57.83
N HIS A 347 -12.73 13.32 -58.62
CA HIS A 347 -12.03 14.56 -58.91
C HIS A 347 -12.93 15.58 -59.63
N HIS A 348 -13.58 15.19 -60.74
CA HIS A 348 -14.49 16.08 -61.49
C HIS A 348 -15.57 16.70 -60.59
N SER A 349 -16.23 15.88 -59.78
CA SER A 349 -17.26 16.36 -58.85
C SER A 349 -16.70 17.30 -57.76
N GLN A 350 -15.44 17.12 -57.34
CA GLN A 350 -14.80 17.99 -56.36
C GLN A 350 -14.41 19.35 -56.94
N VAL A 351 -13.93 19.39 -58.19
CA VAL A 351 -13.57 20.63 -58.89
C VAL A 351 -14.82 21.47 -59.18
N GLU A 352 -15.92 20.85 -59.64
CA GLU A 352 -17.20 21.54 -59.86
C GLU A 352 -17.73 22.20 -58.58
N LYS A 353 -17.80 21.43 -57.48
CA LYS A 353 -18.23 21.94 -56.17
C LYS A 353 -17.33 23.05 -55.63
N PHE A 354 -16.03 22.99 -55.89
CA PHE A 354 -15.09 24.05 -55.50
C PHE A 354 -15.25 25.31 -56.37
N GLY A 355 -15.69 25.15 -57.63
CA GLY A 355 -16.03 26.25 -58.52
C GLY A 355 -17.23 27.09 -58.06
N GLU A 356 -18.21 26.50 -57.37
CA GLU A 356 -19.43 27.17 -56.88
C GLU A 356 -19.24 27.92 -55.55
N GLY A 357 -18.15 27.66 -54.81
CA GLY A 357 -17.89 28.26 -53.50
C GLY A 357 -17.25 29.66 -53.52
N ALA A 358 -17.44 30.42 -52.44
CA ALA A 358 -16.88 31.77 -52.22
C ALA A 358 -15.38 31.81 -51.84
N ASP A 359 -14.76 30.65 -51.60
CA ASP A 359 -13.38 30.52 -51.12
C ASP A 359 -12.34 30.71 -52.24
N THR A 360 -11.30 31.52 -51.99
CA THR A 360 -10.19 31.80 -52.93
C THR A 360 -8.96 30.92 -52.69
N GLY A 361 -8.97 30.05 -51.68
CA GLY A 361 -7.91 29.06 -51.49
C GLY A 361 -8.23 28.07 -50.38
N ARG A 362 -8.03 26.77 -50.64
CA ARG A 362 -8.27 25.71 -49.66
C ARG A 362 -7.18 24.66 -49.74
N ARG A 363 -6.50 24.34 -48.64
CA ARG A 363 -5.81 23.05 -48.57
C ARG A 363 -6.86 21.97 -48.85
N MET A 364 -6.59 21.02 -49.75
CA MET A 364 -7.37 19.78 -49.78
C MET A 364 -7.02 19.04 -48.48
N GLY A 365 -7.66 19.44 -47.38
CA GLY A 365 -7.11 19.30 -46.03
C GLY A 365 -6.57 17.91 -45.72
N ALA A 366 -5.36 17.83 -45.14
CA ALA A 366 -4.71 16.64 -44.56
C ALA A 366 -4.99 15.29 -45.25
N ARG A 367 -5.14 15.26 -46.58
CA ARG A 367 -5.40 14.02 -47.33
C ARG A 367 -4.43 13.92 -48.49
N MET A 368 -3.45 13.05 -48.30
CA MET A 368 -2.71 12.41 -49.38
C MET A 368 -3.69 11.92 -50.46
N VAL A 369 -3.37 12.22 -51.72
CA VAL A 369 -4.11 11.74 -52.90
C VAL A 369 -3.17 10.94 -53.80
N TRP A 370 -3.74 10.14 -54.70
CA TRP A 370 -2.97 9.36 -55.67
C TRP A 370 -2.90 10.07 -57.01
N ALA A 371 -1.68 10.22 -57.52
CA ALA A 371 -1.38 10.72 -58.85
C ALA A 371 -0.90 9.57 -59.75
N GLN A 372 -0.95 9.77 -61.06
CA GLN A 372 -0.50 8.80 -62.05
C GLN A 372 0.47 9.46 -63.04
N ARG A 373 1.58 8.77 -63.37
CA ARG A 373 2.47 9.17 -64.47
C ARG A 373 1.88 8.73 -65.81
N LEU A 374 2.42 9.26 -66.92
CA LEU A 374 1.98 8.91 -68.28
C LEU A 374 2.09 7.41 -68.63
N ASP A 375 3.00 6.70 -67.97
CA ASP A 375 3.23 5.26 -68.17
C ASP A 375 2.24 4.36 -67.40
N GLY A 376 1.35 4.94 -66.59
CA GLY A 376 0.40 4.18 -65.77
C GLY A 376 0.78 4.03 -64.30
N THR A 377 2.00 4.39 -63.89
CA THR A 377 2.46 4.19 -62.51
C THR A 377 1.77 5.16 -61.54
N GLU A 378 1.21 4.61 -60.46
CA GLU A 378 0.54 5.39 -59.42
C GLU A 378 1.49 5.71 -58.25
N PHE A 379 1.41 6.92 -57.70
CA PHE A 379 2.23 7.37 -56.58
C PHE A 379 1.48 8.36 -55.67
N PRO A 380 1.80 8.39 -54.36
CA PRO A 380 1.14 9.30 -53.43
C PRO A 380 1.70 10.73 -53.51
N VAL A 381 0.80 11.70 -53.54
CA VAL A 381 1.13 13.13 -53.52
C VAL A 381 0.35 13.88 -52.44
N ASP A 382 0.99 14.90 -51.88
CA ASP A 382 0.30 15.92 -51.09
C ASP A 382 -0.14 17.04 -52.04
N ALA A 383 -1.43 17.37 -52.03
CA ALA A 383 -2.04 18.28 -53.00
C ALA A 383 -2.74 19.45 -52.29
N SER A 384 -2.50 20.67 -52.77
CA SER A 384 -3.23 21.85 -52.33
C SER A 384 -3.72 22.65 -53.51
N ILE A 385 -4.96 23.16 -53.44
CA ILE A 385 -5.62 23.86 -54.55
C ILE A 385 -5.99 25.29 -54.14
N SER A 386 -5.69 26.25 -54.99
CA SER A 386 -6.15 27.63 -54.85
C SER A 386 -6.95 28.06 -56.07
N LYS A 387 -7.81 29.06 -55.90
CA LYS A 387 -8.67 29.59 -56.95
C LYS A 387 -8.51 31.10 -57.01
N LEU A 388 -8.05 31.61 -58.14
CA LEU A 388 -7.83 33.03 -58.38
C LEU A 388 -8.81 33.56 -59.42
N ALA A 389 -9.45 34.70 -59.11
CA ALA A 389 -10.25 35.43 -60.09
C ALA A 389 -9.31 36.22 -61.01
N THR A 390 -9.41 36.00 -62.31
CA THR A 390 -8.65 36.74 -63.33
C THR A 390 -9.59 37.45 -64.29
N SER A 391 -9.06 38.36 -65.10
CA SER A 391 -9.83 39.05 -66.16
C SER A 391 -10.40 38.10 -67.22
N HIS A 392 -9.93 36.84 -67.28
CA HIS A 392 -10.34 35.82 -68.24
C HIS A 392 -11.13 34.66 -67.59
N GLY A 393 -11.61 34.85 -66.35
CA GLY A 393 -12.33 33.84 -65.59
C GLY A 393 -11.55 33.32 -64.38
N TRP A 394 -11.87 32.11 -63.95
CA TRP A 394 -11.25 31.46 -62.79
C TRP A 394 -10.01 30.66 -63.21
N LEU A 395 -8.92 30.85 -62.47
CA LEU A 395 -7.71 30.06 -62.58
C LEU A 395 -7.57 29.20 -61.32
N TYR A 396 -7.46 27.89 -61.50
CA TYR A 396 -7.24 26.96 -60.39
C TYR A 396 -5.78 26.52 -60.40
N THR A 397 -5.05 26.75 -59.32
CA THR A 397 -3.65 26.37 -59.20
C THR A 397 -3.52 25.25 -58.18
N VAL A 398 -2.91 24.14 -58.59
CA VAL A 398 -2.64 22.97 -57.76
C VAL A 398 -1.13 22.88 -57.51
N PHE A 399 -0.75 22.79 -56.25
CA PHE A 399 0.60 22.47 -55.80
C PHE A 399 0.65 21.01 -55.40
N LEU A 400 1.60 20.27 -55.96
CA LEU A 400 1.76 18.83 -55.78
C LEU A 400 3.16 18.54 -55.30
N ARG A 401 3.26 17.78 -54.21
CA ARG A 401 4.53 17.31 -53.68
C ARG A 401 4.55 15.79 -53.66
N ASP A 402 5.60 15.20 -54.24
CA ASP A 402 5.85 13.77 -54.13
C ASP A 402 6.13 13.43 -52.66
N ILE A 403 5.32 12.55 -52.09
CA ILE A 403 5.52 12.06 -50.72
C ILE A 403 5.85 10.58 -50.70
N SER A 404 6.27 9.98 -51.83
CA SER A 404 6.59 8.55 -51.92
C SER A 404 7.62 8.12 -50.89
N GLU A 405 8.74 8.84 -50.76
CA GLU A 405 9.78 8.53 -49.77
C GLU A 405 9.28 8.68 -48.33
N ARG A 406 8.55 9.77 -48.05
CA ARG A 406 7.99 10.04 -46.72
C ARG A 406 6.95 8.98 -46.33
N TYR A 407 6.07 8.59 -47.25
CA TYR A 407 5.06 7.57 -47.05
C TYR A 407 5.69 6.19 -46.82
N GLN A 408 6.72 5.83 -47.59
CA GLN A 408 7.49 4.61 -47.38
C GLN A 408 8.22 4.62 -46.04
N ALA A 409 8.82 5.76 -45.64
CA ALA A 409 9.50 5.91 -44.36
C ALA A 409 8.54 5.84 -43.18
N GLU A 410 7.37 6.48 -43.26
CA GLU A 410 6.31 6.42 -42.24
C GLU A 410 5.74 5.00 -42.11
N GLN A 411 5.55 4.28 -43.22
CA GLN A 411 5.17 2.86 -43.19
C GLN A 411 6.26 1.97 -42.60
N ALA A 412 7.52 2.20 -42.95
CA ALA A 412 8.65 1.46 -42.41
C ALA A 412 8.82 1.73 -40.91
N LEU A 413 8.64 2.97 -40.47
CA LEU A 413 8.67 3.37 -39.07
C LEU A 413 7.51 2.73 -38.30
N ALA A 414 6.28 2.79 -38.80
CA ALA A 414 5.13 2.16 -38.16
C ALA A 414 5.31 0.63 -38.03
N LYS A 415 5.88 -0.03 -39.05
CA LYS A 415 6.24 -1.46 -38.99
C LYS A 415 7.35 -1.73 -37.98
N SER A 416 8.35 -0.87 -37.89
CA SER A 416 9.45 -0.95 -36.91
C SER A 416 8.96 -0.73 -35.49
N GLU A 417 8.10 0.26 -35.26
CA GLU A 417 7.47 0.54 -33.96
C GLU A 417 6.60 -0.63 -33.49
N ALA A 418 5.81 -1.23 -34.38
CA ALA A 418 5.04 -2.42 -34.06
C ALA A 418 5.94 -3.61 -33.67
N ARG A 419 7.07 -3.81 -34.38
CA ARG A 419 8.08 -4.83 -34.04
C ARG A 419 8.75 -4.54 -32.70
N LEU A 420 9.18 -3.30 -32.46
CA LEU A 420 9.78 -2.88 -31.19
C LEU A 420 8.82 -3.07 -30.00
N ARG A 421 7.53 -2.77 -30.17
CA ARG A 421 6.52 -3.03 -29.13
C ARG A 421 6.37 -4.52 -28.81
N ARG A 422 6.40 -5.41 -29.83
CA ARG A 422 6.33 -6.87 -29.63
C ARG A 422 7.57 -7.40 -28.90
N VAL A 423 8.78 -6.99 -29.32
CA VAL A 423 10.02 -7.37 -28.66
C VAL A 423 10.09 -6.85 -27.22
N ASN A 424 9.70 -5.60 -26.97
CA ASN A 424 9.66 -5.02 -25.63
C ASN A 424 8.67 -5.74 -24.70
N ARG A 425 7.54 -6.25 -25.22
CA ARG A 425 6.62 -7.09 -24.42
C ARG A 425 7.32 -8.35 -23.92
N VAL A 426 7.99 -9.08 -24.81
CA VAL A 426 8.71 -10.32 -24.43
C VAL A 426 9.87 -10.02 -23.48
N LEU A 427 10.64 -8.95 -23.71
CA LEU A 427 11.72 -8.52 -22.81
C LEU A 427 11.20 -8.12 -21.42
N SER A 428 10.01 -7.51 -21.34
CA SER A 428 9.38 -7.19 -20.05
C SER A 428 9.00 -8.44 -19.28
N VAL A 429 8.50 -9.48 -19.95
CA VAL A 429 8.21 -10.77 -19.31
C VAL A 429 9.50 -11.43 -18.83
N LEU A 430 10.54 -11.44 -19.67
CA LEU A 430 11.84 -12.03 -19.36
C LEU A 430 12.48 -11.33 -18.14
N SER A 431 12.47 -9.99 -18.10
CA SER A 431 12.95 -9.23 -16.93
C SER A 431 12.12 -9.48 -15.67
N GLY A 432 10.79 -9.60 -15.80
CA GLY A 432 9.90 -9.90 -14.69
C GLY A 432 10.18 -11.29 -14.11
N ILE A 433 10.30 -12.29 -14.98
CA ILE A 433 10.64 -13.66 -14.59
C ILE A 433 12.03 -13.71 -13.96
N ASN A 434 13.04 -13.08 -14.54
CA ASN A 434 14.38 -13.02 -13.93
C ASN A 434 14.38 -12.42 -12.52
N THR A 435 13.54 -11.42 -12.27
CA THR A 435 13.36 -10.86 -10.92
C THR A 435 12.62 -11.83 -9.99
N LEU A 436 11.62 -12.54 -10.51
CA LEU A 436 10.85 -13.56 -9.79
C LEU A 436 11.74 -14.73 -9.35
N ILE A 437 12.66 -15.19 -10.21
CA ILE A 437 13.55 -16.32 -9.94
C ILE A 437 14.35 -16.13 -8.65
N VAL A 438 14.80 -14.90 -8.37
CA VAL A 438 15.58 -14.59 -7.17
C VAL A 438 14.71 -14.54 -5.90
N ARG A 439 13.39 -14.30 -6.05
CA ARG A 439 12.48 -14.03 -4.92
C ARG A 439 11.55 -15.17 -4.58
N ALA A 440 11.21 -16.03 -5.53
CA ALA A 440 10.27 -17.12 -5.34
C ALA A 440 10.81 -18.09 -4.26
N GLY A 441 9.97 -18.37 -3.26
CA GLY A 441 10.33 -19.23 -2.13
C GLY A 441 10.06 -20.72 -2.38
N ASN A 442 9.22 -21.05 -3.35
CA ASN A 442 8.84 -22.42 -3.71
C ASN A 442 8.40 -22.53 -5.18
N GLN A 443 8.20 -23.75 -5.66
CA GLN A 443 7.83 -24.02 -7.05
C GLN A 443 6.44 -23.48 -7.43
N GLU A 444 5.45 -23.55 -6.55
CA GLU A 444 4.07 -23.14 -6.83
C GLU A 444 3.97 -21.62 -7.07
N GLU A 445 4.67 -20.85 -6.23
CA GLU A 445 4.78 -19.40 -6.36
C GLU A 445 5.45 -19.02 -7.69
N LEU A 446 6.57 -19.67 -8.03
CA LEU A 446 7.28 -19.43 -9.29
C LEU A 446 6.37 -19.64 -10.52
N LEU A 447 5.65 -20.77 -10.57
CA LEU A 447 4.81 -21.12 -11.72
C LEU A 447 3.61 -20.18 -11.88
N THR A 448 2.95 -19.84 -10.77
CA THR A 448 1.80 -18.94 -10.75
C THR A 448 2.19 -17.54 -11.19
N GLU A 449 3.25 -17.00 -10.59
CA GLU A 449 3.73 -15.66 -10.90
C GLU A 449 4.33 -15.58 -12.31
N ALA A 450 4.97 -16.62 -12.83
CA ALA A 450 5.43 -16.66 -14.21
C ALA A 450 4.25 -16.55 -15.21
N CYS A 451 3.13 -17.24 -14.96
CA CYS A 451 1.92 -17.10 -15.76
C CYS A 451 1.33 -15.69 -15.65
N ARG A 452 1.30 -15.13 -14.43
CA ARG A 452 0.80 -13.76 -14.19
C ARG A 452 1.63 -12.71 -14.92
N ILE A 453 2.96 -12.77 -14.84
CA ILE A 453 3.86 -11.83 -15.51
C ILE A 453 3.70 -11.92 -17.03
N ALA A 454 3.53 -13.12 -17.59
CA ALA A 454 3.28 -13.29 -19.02
C ALA A 454 1.97 -12.59 -19.45
N VAL A 455 0.90 -12.70 -18.67
CA VAL A 455 -0.37 -12.02 -18.98
C VAL A 455 -0.30 -10.51 -18.72
N ASP A 456 0.07 -10.10 -17.52
CA ASP A 456 -0.01 -8.70 -17.08
C ASP A 456 1.05 -7.81 -17.72
N SER A 457 2.31 -8.28 -17.76
CA SER A 457 3.43 -7.52 -18.33
C SER A 457 3.64 -7.82 -19.82
N GLY A 458 3.47 -9.09 -20.21
CA GLY A 458 3.58 -9.52 -21.60
C GLY A 458 2.35 -9.23 -22.45
N HIS A 459 1.23 -8.86 -21.83
CA HIS A 459 -0.07 -8.62 -22.47
C HIS A 459 -0.56 -9.83 -23.28
N PHE A 460 -0.10 -11.04 -22.94
CA PHE A 460 -0.60 -12.26 -23.55
C PHE A 460 -2.02 -12.51 -23.03
N PRO A 461 -3.04 -12.74 -23.88
CA PRO A 461 -4.41 -13.01 -23.41
C PRO A 461 -4.51 -14.18 -22.43
N ARG A 462 -3.56 -15.12 -22.49
CA ARG A 462 -3.53 -16.27 -21.61
C ARG A 462 -2.14 -16.89 -21.54
N ALA A 463 -1.80 -17.43 -20.37
CA ALA A 463 -0.63 -18.25 -20.13
C ALA A 463 -0.97 -19.40 -19.17
N TRP A 464 -0.36 -20.58 -19.35
CA TRP A 464 -0.47 -21.67 -18.38
C TRP A 464 0.74 -22.60 -18.39
N ILE A 465 0.94 -23.34 -17.30
CA ILE A 465 2.02 -24.30 -17.12
C ILE A 465 1.45 -25.64 -16.62
N ALA A 466 1.94 -26.73 -17.21
CA ALA A 466 1.72 -28.09 -16.76
C ALA A 466 3.06 -28.80 -16.53
N LEU A 467 3.18 -29.58 -15.46
CA LEU A 467 4.38 -30.37 -15.12
C LEU A 467 4.08 -31.86 -15.17
N MET A 468 5.12 -32.67 -15.40
CA MET A 468 5.01 -34.14 -15.36
C MET A 468 5.06 -34.66 -13.93
N ASP A 469 4.14 -35.58 -13.60
CA ASP A 469 3.97 -36.17 -12.26
C ASP A 469 4.17 -37.69 -12.27
N GLY A 470 5.04 -38.19 -11.39
CA GLY A 470 5.22 -39.61 -11.10
C GLY A 470 5.95 -40.44 -12.18
N PRO A 471 6.08 -41.76 -11.98
CA PRO A 471 6.77 -42.67 -12.90
C PRO A 471 6.06 -42.90 -14.25
N ASP A 472 4.83 -42.37 -14.41
CA ASP A 472 3.99 -42.55 -15.59
C ASP A 472 4.13 -41.40 -16.63
N ASP A 473 5.03 -40.44 -16.43
CA ASP A 473 5.26 -39.26 -17.31
C ASP A 473 3.98 -38.48 -17.68
N ARG A 474 3.04 -38.30 -16.74
CA ARG A 474 1.75 -37.66 -17.02
C ARG A 474 1.79 -36.16 -16.82
N LEU A 475 1.31 -35.38 -17.79
CA LEU A 475 1.19 -33.93 -17.67
C LEU A 475 0.00 -33.56 -16.79
N ARG A 476 0.25 -32.76 -15.75
CA ARG A 476 -0.79 -32.20 -14.89
C ARG A 476 -0.70 -30.68 -14.87
N PHE A 477 -1.86 -30.05 -14.96
CA PHE A 477 -2.00 -28.61 -14.79
C PHE A 477 -1.44 -28.17 -13.42
N ARG A 478 -0.73 -27.04 -13.40
CA ARG A 478 -0.11 -26.48 -12.17
C ARG A 478 -0.48 -25.03 -11.95
N ALA A 479 -0.46 -24.22 -13.01
CA ALA A 479 -0.79 -22.81 -12.92
C ALA A 479 -1.34 -22.28 -14.25
N GLY A 480 -2.18 -21.26 -14.19
CA GLY A 480 -2.72 -20.59 -15.37
C GLY A 480 -3.32 -19.23 -15.05
N GLN A 481 -3.24 -18.32 -16.02
CA GLN A 481 -3.76 -16.96 -15.94
C GLN A 481 -4.43 -16.58 -17.27
N GLY A 482 -5.61 -15.95 -17.23
CA GLY A 482 -6.30 -15.40 -18.40
C GLY A 482 -7.78 -15.11 -18.16
N ASP A 483 -8.45 -14.53 -19.16
CA ASP A 483 -9.77 -13.89 -19.01
C ASP A 483 -10.99 -14.83 -18.92
N ASP A 484 -10.81 -16.16 -19.04
CA ASP A 484 -11.90 -17.13 -19.08
C ASP A 484 -11.63 -18.35 -18.17
N PRO A 485 -12.29 -18.44 -17.00
CA PRO A 485 -12.17 -19.59 -16.10
C PRO A 485 -12.67 -20.92 -16.68
N ALA A 486 -13.62 -20.90 -17.63
CA ALA A 486 -14.17 -22.11 -18.23
C ALA A 486 -13.12 -22.85 -19.08
N PHE A 487 -12.18 -22.10 -19.66
CA PHE A 487 -11.06 -22.66 -20.41
C PHE A 487 -10.17 -23.58 -19.54
N PHE A 488 -9.81 -23.16 -18.33
CA PHE A 488 -8.92 -23.96 -17.46
C PHE A 488 -9.60 -25.25 -17.00
N THR A 489 -10.91 -25.22 -16.80
CA THR A 489 -11.69 -26.42 -16.48
C THR A 489 -11.68 -27.43 -17.63
N GLU A 490 -11.84 -26.96 -18.88
CA GLU A 490 -11.76 -27.82 -20.08
C GLU A 490 -10.32 -28.34 -20.33
N LEU A 491 -9.31 -27.53 -20.03
CA LEU A 491 -7.90 -27.92 -20.11
C LEU A 491 -7.57 -29.06 -19.13
N GLU A 492 -8.04 -28.98 -17.88
CA GLU A 492 -7.85 -30.04 -16.90
C GLU A 492 -8.51 -31.35 -17.34
N GLN A 493 -9.71 -31.29 -17.94
CA GLN A 493 -10.38 -32.45 -18.51
C GLN A 493 -9.58 -33.06 -19.68
N LEU A 494 -9.01 -32.22 -20.55
CA LEU A 494 -8.17 -32.69 -21.65
C LEU A 494 -6.89 -33.39 -21.15
N LEU A 495 -6.23 -32.83 -20.13
CA LEU A 495 -5.02 -33.41 -19.55
C LEU A 495 -5.31 -34.71 -18.77
N ALA A 496 -6.56 -34.91 -18.33
CA ALA A 496 -7.01 -36.16 -17.72
C ALA A 496 -7.34 -37.25 -18.76
N ASP A 497 -7.77 -36.87 -19.97
CA ASP A 497 -8.16 -37.79 -21.05
C ASP A 497 -6.95 -38.23 -21.91
N GLN A 498 -6.33 -39.32 -21.48
CA GLN A 498 -5.06 -39.84 -22.03
C GLN A 498 -5.19 -40.45 -23.43
N ASP A 499 -6.39 -40.87 -23.84
CA ASP A 499 -6.64 -41.49 -25.14
C ASP A 499 -6.96 -40.46 -26.23
N SER A 500 -7.04 -39.18 -25.85
CA SER A 500 -7.31 -38.10 -26.78
C SER A 500 -6.14 -37.92 -27.77
N PRO A 501 -6.39 -37.90 -29.09
CA PRO A 501 -5.38 -37.57 -30.09
C PRO A 501 -4.71 -36.21 -29.85
N ARG A 502 -5.43 -35.30 -29.18
CA ARG A 502 -4.93 -34.00 -28.76
C ARG A 502 -3.88 -34.15 -27.67
N TYR A 503 -4.17 -34.86 -26.59
CA TYR A 503 -3.21 -35.12 -25.51
C TYR A 503 -1.93 -35.80 -26.04
N ALA A 504 -2.06 -36.78 -26.94
CA ALA A 504 -0.92 -37.45 -27.55
C ALA A 504 0.02 -36.51 -28.33
N ALA A 505 -0.54 -35.57 -29.12
CA ALA A 505 0.25 -34.59 -29.86
C ALA A 505 1.00 -33.62 -28.93
N TRP A 506 0.33 -33.16 -27.86
CA TRP A 506 0.93 -32.32 -26.83
C TRP A 506 2.05 -33.03 -26.08
N LEU A 507 1.82 -34.26 -25.63
CA LEU A 507 2.81 -35.06 -24.92
C LEU A 507 4.05 -35.36 -25.79
N ALA A 508 3.86 -35.63 -27.08
CA ALA A 508 4.95 -35.86 -28.02
C ALA A 508 5.85 -34.63 -28.20
N ALA A 509 5.26 -33.43 -28.29
CA ALA A 509 6.02 -32.18 -28.39
C ALA A 509 6.85 -31.91 -27.12
N VAL A 510 6.27 -32.15 -25.94
CA VAL A 510 6.95 -31.98 -24.65
C VAL A 510 8.09 -32.99 -24.49
N LYS A 511 7.85 -34.27 -24.74
CA LYS A 511 8.89 -35.32 -24.69
C LYS A 511 9.98 -35.09 -25.73
N GLY A 512 9.62 -34.58 -26.90
CA GLY A 512 10.55 -34.20 -27.96
C GLY A 512 11.38 -32.94 -27.67
N ARG A 513 11.06 -32.20 -26.58
CA ARG A 513 11.72 -30.95 -26.18
C ARG A 513 11.83 -29.92 -27.31
N GLN A 514 10.83 -29.89 -28.18
CA GLN A 514 10.76 -28.95 -29.30
C GLN A 514 9.58 -28.00 -29.06
N PRO A 515 9.77 -26.68 -29.18
CA PRO A 515 8.65 -25.76 -29.11
C PRO A 515 7.62 -26.05 -30.18
N LEU A 516 6.34 -26.10 -29.81
CA LEU A 516 5.23 -26.23 -30.74
C LEU A 516 4.65 -24.83 -31.00
N VAL A 517 4.58 -24.41 -32.25
CA VAL A 517 4.08 -23.09 -32.64
C VAL A 517 2.92 -23.24 -33.61
N ILE A 518 1.79 -22.61 -33.26
CA ILE A 518 0.60 -22.53 -34.10
C ILE A 518 0.31 -21.05 -34.36
N ASN A 519 0.66 -20.58 -35.55
CA ASN A 519 0.51 -19.16 -35.92
C ASN A 519 -0.88 -18.79 -36.46
N ASP A 520 -1.72 -19.79 -36.76
CA ASP A 520 -3.12 -19.61 -37.11
C ASP A 520 -3.99 -20.67 -36.43
N LEU A 521 -4.58 -20.30 -35.28
CA LEU A 521 -5.47 -21.17 -34.51
C LEU A 521 -6.80 -21.48 -35.24
N ALA A 522 -7.20 -20.67 -36.22
CA ALA A 522 -8.42 -20.92 -36.97
C ALA A 522 -8.27 -22.11 -37.95
N ALA A 523 -7.04 -22.32 -38.44
CA ALA A 523 -6.70 -23.39 -39.37
C ALA A 523 -6.48 -24.76 -38.68
N GLU A 524 -6.34 -24.80 -37.35
CA GLU A 524 -6.00 -26.03 -36.64
C GLU A 524 -7.21 -26.83 -36.09
N PRO A 525 -7.44 -28.08 -36.53
CA PRO A 525 -8.59 -28.90 -36.11
C PRO A 525 -8.47 -29.48 -34.69
N LEU A 526 -7.26 -29.59 -34.16
CA LEU A 526 -6.95 -30.30 -32.91
C LEU A 526 -7.05 -29.43 -31.63
N MET A 527 -7.53 -28.18 -31.73
CA MET A 527 -7.60 -27.26 -30.60
C MET A 527 -8.94 -27.29 -29.84
N LEU A 528 -8.93 -26.89 -28.56
CA LEU A 528 -10.12 -26.84 -27.70
C LEU A 528 -11.18 -25.87 -28.28
N PRO A 529 -12.47 -26.22 -28.29
CA PRO A 529 -13.55 -25.31 -28.71
C PRO A 529 -13.53 -23.94 -28.01
N SER A 530 -13.28 -23.90 -26.70
CA SER A 530 -13.18 -22.65 -25.91
C SER A 530 -12.02 -21.75 -26.34
N THR A 531 -10.96 -22.29 -26.97
CA THR A 531 -9.84 -21.49 -27.50
C THR A 531 -10.27 -20.51 -28.60
N ARG A 532 -11.35 -20.81 -29.34
CA ARG A 532 -11.83 -19.97 -30.45
C ARG A 532 -12.72 -18.82 -29.97
N ALA A 533 -13.36 -18.96 -28.81
CA ALA A 533 -14.28 -17.96 -28.27
C ALA A 533 -13.56 -16.78 -27.59
N SER A 534 -12.29 -16.94 -27.22
CA SER A 534 -11.56 -16.00 -26.33
C SER A 534 -10.60 -15.03 -27.03
N GLY A 535 -10.70 -14.83 -28.35
CA GLY A 535 -9.91 -13.82 -29.08
C GLY A 535 -8.44 -14.17 -29.36
N ALA A 536 -7.93 -15.31 -28.90
CA ALA A 536 -6.60 -15.80 -29.25
C ALA A 536 -6.53 -16.28 -30.71
N ARG A 537 -5.46 -15.93 -31.42
CA ARG A 537 -5.26 -16.28 -32.84
C ARG A 537 -3.97 -17.05 -33.12
N SER A 538 -3.02 -17.05 -32.18
CA SER A 538 -1.83 -17.90 -32.25
C SER A 538 -1.43 -18.41 -30.86
N LEU A 539 -0.60 -19.45 -30.84
CA LEU A 539 -0.15 -20.16 -29.63
C LEU A 539 1.30 -20.64 -29.79
N ALA A 540 2.08 -20.53 -28.72
CA ALA A 540 3.36 -21.22 -28.56
C ALA A 540 3.36 -22.07 -27.27
N ALA A 541 3.80 -23.32 -27.39
CA ALA A 541 4.06 -24.21 -26.28
C ALA A 541 5.57 -24.45 -26.16
N LEU A 542 6.10 -24.07 -25.00
CA LEU A 542 7.52 -24.02 -24.69
C LEU A 542 7.85 -25.15 -23.71
N PRO A 543 8.69 -26.12 -24.08
CA PRO A 543 9.04 -27.23 -23.19
C PRO A 543 9.89 -26.76 -22.02
N LEU A 544 9.59 -27.25 -20.82
CA LEU A 544 10.38 -27.05 -19.60
C LEU A 544 11.20 -28.30 -19.32
N SER A 545 12.44 -28.14 -18.87
CA SER A 545 13.37 -29.25 -18.61
C SER A 545 14.02 -29.15 -17.24
N ILE A 546 14.28 -30.27 -16.57
CA ILE A 546 15.01 -30.34 -15.28
C ILE A 546 16.06 -31.44 -15.41
N ASP A 547 17.33 -31.15 -15.08
CA ASP A 547 18.46 -32.09 -15.19
C ASP A 547 18.56 -32.76 -16.59
N GLY A 548 18.17 -32.04 -17.64
CA GLY A 548 18.19 -32.53 -19.03
C GLY A 548 17.01 -33.40 -19.46
N ALA A 549 16.14 -33.82 -18.53
CA ALA A 549 14.89 -34.51 -18.83
C ALA A 549 13.76 -33.52 -19.11
N ALA A 550 12.78 -33.90 -19.94
CA ALA A 550 11.55 -33.14 -20.05
C ALA A 550 10.88 -33.10 -18.66
N ALA A 551 10.37 -31.94 -18.26
CA ALA A 551 9.74 -31.73 -16.96
C ALA A 551 8.32 -31.17 -17.07
N GLY A 552 7.99 -30.48 -18.17
CA GLY A 552 6.68 -29.89 -18.36
C GLY A 552 6.60 -29.00 -19.59
N VAL A 553 5.58 -28.15 -19.63
CA VAL A 553 5.33 -27.21 -20.73
C VAL A 553 4.72 -25.92 -20.21
N MET A 554 5.19 -24.80 -20.75
CA MET A 554 4.62 -23.48 -20.58
C MET A 554 3.97 -23.04 -21.90
N VAL A 555 2.72 -22.60 -21.85
CA VAL A 555 1.94 -22.29 -23.05
C VAL A 555 1.48 -20.84 -23.01
N LEU A 556 1.70 -20.13 -24.12
CA LEU A 556 1.37 -18.72 -24.30
C LEU A 556 0.44 -18.55 -25.50
N TYR A 557 -0.57 -17.70 -25.35
CA TYR A 557 -1.50 -17.32 -26.41
C TYR A 557 -1.27 -15.88 -26.82
N ALA A 558 -1.43 -15.56 -28.10
CA ALA A 558 -1.42 -14.18 -28.60
C ALA A 558 -2.69 -13.87 -29.41
N ALA A 559 -3.09 -12.60 -29.42
CA ALA A 559 -4.29 -12.13 -30.12
C ALA A 559 -4.06 -11.95 -31.63
N GLU A 560 -2.82 -11.84 -32.07
CA GLU A 560 -2.44 -11.68 -33.46
C GLU A 560 -2.10 -13.03 -34.14
N PRO A 561 -2.50 -13.24 -35.42
CA PRO A 561 -1.98 -14.35 -36.21
C PRO A 561 -0.52 -14.08 -36.58
N GLY A 562 0.29 -15.14 -36.68
CA GLY A 562 1.71 -15.01 -37.03
C GLY A 562 2.55 -14.28 -35.98
N PHE A 563 2.14 -14.26 -34.71
CA PHE A 563 2.87 -13.56 -33.64
C PHE A 563 4.19 -14.23 -33.29
N PHE A 564 4.24 -15.56 -33.30
CA PHE A 564 5.39 -16.35 -32.86
C PHE A 564 6.31 -16.63 -34.05
N ASP A 565 7.13 -15.63 -34.41
CA ASP A 565 8.17 -15.78 -35.42
C ASP A 565 9.52 -16.23 -34.82
N SER A 566 10.51 -16.46 -35.68
CA SER A 566 11.81 -17.00 -35.26
C SER A 566 12.58 -16.13 -34.25
N GLU A 567 12.37 -14.81 -34.22
CA GLU A 567 13.05 -13.93 -33.26
C GLU A 567 12.36 -13.92 -31.90
N GLU A 568 11.04 -13.77 -31.85
CA GLU A 568 10.29 -13.90 -30.58
C GLU A 568 10.48 -15.29 -29.97
N MET A 569 10.49 -16.34 -30.80
CA MET A 569 10.69 -17.70 -30.32
C MET A 569 12.07 -17.91 -29.67
N LYS A 570 13.11 -17.18 -30.07
CA LYS A 570 14.41 -17.23 -29.38
C LYS A 570 14.29 -16.69 -27.95
N LEU A 571 13.68 -15.52 -27.79
CA LEU A 571 13.48 -14.89 -26.48
C LEU A 571 12.54 -15.69 -25.58
N LEU A 572 11.47 -16.26 -26.15
CA LEU A 572 10.54 -17.11 -25.41
C LEU A 572 11.18 -18.45 -25.00
N SER A 573 12.08 -18.99 -25.82
CA SER A 573 12.85 -20.18 -25.46
C SER A 573 13.86 -19.90 -24.35
N GLU A 574 14.48 -18.71 -24.35
CA GLU A 574 15.33 -18.24 -23.25
C GLU A 574 14.54 -18.14 -21.95
N LEU A 575 13.37 -17.50 -22.00
CA LEU A 575 12.43 -17.42 -20.87
C LEU A 575 12.06 -18.80 -20.32
N ALA A 576 11.72 -19.77 -21.18
CA ALA A 576 11.42 -21.13 -20.74
C ALA A 576 12.65 -21.83 -20.12
N GLY A 577 13.85 -21.49 -20.60
CA GLY A 577 15.13 -21.89 -20.00
C GLY A 577 15.33 -21.30 -18.60
N ASP A 578 15.03 -20.02 -18.41
CA ASP A 578 15.13 -19.34 -17.10
C ASP A 578 14.16 -19.95 -16.07
N VAL A 579 12.91 -20.20 -16.48
CA VAL A 579 11.92 -20.90 -15.64
C VAL A 579 12.38 -22.33 -15.32
N SER A 580 12.93 -23.04 -16.30
CA SER A 580 13.50 -24.38 -16.12
C SER A 580 14.65 -24.40 -15.11
N TYR A 581 15.58 -23.45 -15.23
CA TYR A 581 16.71 -23.28 -14.30
C TYR A 581 16.23 -23.00 -12.88
N ALA A 582 15.24 -22.12 -12.72
CA ALA A 582 14.69 -21.78 -11.42
C ALA A 582 13.97 -22.95 -10.76
N LEU A 583 13.21 -23.74 -11.52
CA LEU A 583 12.58 -24.98 -11.02
C LEU A 583 13.63 -26.00 -10.54
N GLU A 584 14.74 -26.16 -11.28
CA GLU A 584 15.85 -27.02 -10.90
C GLU A 584 16.54 -26.52 -9.62
N HIS A 585 16.83 -25.21 -9.54
CA HIS A 585 17.45 -24.60 -8.37
C HIS A 585 16.58 -24.75 -7.11
N LEU A 586 15.28 -24.45 -7.21
CA LEU A 586 14.34 -24.60 -6.09
C LEU A 586 14.24 -26.05 -5.64
N ARG A 587 14.16 -27.01 -6.58
CA ARG A 587 14.16 -28.45 -6.26
C ARG A 587 15.45 -28.88 -5.56
N LYS A 588 16.62 -28.41 -6.02
CA LYS A 588 17.92 -28.69 -5.38
C LYS A 588 18.03 -28.03 -4.01
N SER A 589 17.53 -26.80 -3.86
CA SER A 589 17.53 -26.07 -2.58
C SER A 589 16.63 -26.74 -1.55
N GLU A 590 15.42 -27.17 -1.95
CA GLU A 590 14.51 -27.97 -1.11
C GLU A 590 15.16 -29.29 -0.69
N GLN A 591 15.84 -29.98 -1.61
CA GLN A 591 16.56 -31.21 -1.30
C GLN A 591 17.73 -30.97 -0.33
N ILE A 592 18.53 -29.93 -0.54
CA ILE A 592 19.64 -29.57 0.37
C ILE A 592 19.10 -29.20 1.74
N HIS A 593 18.03 -28.42 1.81
CA HIS A 593 17.39 -28.06 3.08
C HIS A 593 16.80 -29.29 3.79
N TYR A 594 16.18 -30.20 3.03
CA TYR A 594 15.66 -31.45 3.55
C TYR A 594 16.79 -32.33 4.12
N LEU A 595 17.89 -32.52 3.40
CA LEU A 595 19.06 -33.29 3.86
C LEU A 595 19.80 -32.62 5.04
N ALA A 596 19.81 -31.28 5.08
CA ALA A 596 20.34 -30.53 6.21
C ALA A 596 19.50 -30.70 7.48
N THR A 597 18.22 -31.09 7.34
CA THR A 597 17.27 -31.14 8.46
C THR A 597 16.71 -32.53 8.77
N HIS A 598 16.83 -33.53 7.90
CA HIS A 598 16.23 -34.87 8.04
C HIS A 598 17.24 -36.00 7.75
N ASP A 599 17.00 -37.16 8.34
CA ASP A 599 17.72 -38.43 8.12
C ASP A 599 17.10 -39.17 6.92
N GLU A 600 17.92 -39.49 5.92
CA GLU A 600 17.47 -40.09 4.65
C GLU A 600 16.78 -41.46 4.82
N LEU A 601 17.21 -42.25 5.81
CA LEU A 601 16.72 -43.62 5.98
C LEU A 601 15.36 -43.67 6.67
N THR A 602 15.17 -42.85 7.72
CA THR A 602 13.97 -42.87 8.56
C THR A 602 12.98 -41.77 8.25
N GLY A 603 13.40 -40.71 7.53
CA GLY A 603 12.60 -39.50 7.29
C GLY A 603 12.43 -38.62 8.54
N LEU A 604 13.03 -38.99 9.67
CA LEU A 604 12.98 -38.21 10.90
C LEU A 604 13.88 -36.97 10.80
N PRO A 605 13.62 -35.92 11.60
CA PRO A 605 14.59 -34.85 11.79
C PRO A 605 15.97 -35.39 12.19
N ASN A 606 17.03 -34.78 11.68
CA ASN A 606 18.39 -35.12 12.04
C ASN A 606 18.86 -34.33 13.29
N ARG A 607 20.11 -34.54 13.70
CA ARG A 607 20.72 -33.83 14.83
C ARG A 607 20.58 -32.31 14.75
N SER A 608 20.86 -31.71 13.59
CA SER A 608 20.81 -30.24 13.44
C SER A 608 19.40 -29.72 13.66
N ALA A 609 18.41 -30.33 12.98
CA ALA A 609 17.02 -29.92 13.12
C ALA A 609 16.48 -30.11 14.55
N PHE A 610 16.89 -31.19 15.24
CA PHE A 610 16.52 -31.40 16.63
C PHE A 610 17.12 -30.33 17.55
N SER A 611 18.42 -30.05 17.42
CA SER A 611 19.10 -29.00 18.19
C SER A 611 18.45 -27.63 17.99
N ASP A 612 18.10 -27.27 16.75
CA ASP A 612 17.42 -25.99 16.45
C ASP A 612 16.01 -25.91 17.04
N ARG A 613 15.24 -27.02 17.01
CA ARG A 613 13.92 -27.11 17.65
C ARG A 613 14.03 -27.04 19.17
N LEU A 614 15.04 -27.68 19.74
CA LEU A 614 15.33 -27.65 21.17
C LEU A 614 15.76 -26.24 21.61
N ALA A 615 16.68 -25.60 20.90
CA ALA A 615 17.14 -24.24 21.18
C ALA A 615 15.98 -23.24 21.16
N ARG A 616 15.08 -23.35 20.17
CA ARG A 616 13.83 -22.55 20.15
C ARG A 616 12.94 -22.82 21.36
N SER A 617 12.78 -24.09 21.76
CA SER A 617 11.98 -24.45 22.95
C SER A 617 12.57 -23.87 24.24
N LEU A 618 13.88 -23.63 24.30
CA LEU A 618 14.59 -23.09 25.48
C LEU A 618 14.65 -21.56 25.53
N LYS A 619 14.56 -20.85 24.39
CA LYS A 619 14.69 -19.38 24.32
C LYS A 619 13.71 -18.63 25.24
N ASP A 620 12.48 -19.12 25.36
CA ASP A 620 11.43 -18.48 26.15
C ASP A 620 11.46 -18.88 27.65
N ARG A 621 12.42 -19.73 28.05
CA ARG A 621 12.43 -20.43 29.35
C ARG A 621 13.58 -20.05 30.28
N ASN A 622 14.33 -18.99 29.98
CA ASN A 622 15.54 -18.59 30.75
C ASN A 622 15.27 -17.74 32.02
N GLY A 623 14.04 -17.68 32.52
CA GLY A 623 13.64 -16.87 33.69
C GLY A 623 13.55 -17.64 35.03
N ALA A 624 13.42 -16.91 36.14
CA ALA A 624 13.12 -17.48 37.46
C ALA A 624 11.67 -17.99 37.47
N GLY A 625 11.50 -19.30 37.27
CA GLY A 625 10.22 -19.94 36.95
C GLY A 625 10.26 -20.88 35.73
N ALA A 626 11.45 -21.15 35.18
CA ALA A 626 11.66 -22.04 34.06
C ALA A 626 11.02 -23.43 34.29
N GLN A 627 10.02 -23.76 33.47
CA GLN A 627 9.47 -25.11 33.37
C GLN A 627 10.59 -26.09 32.97
N MET A 628 10.59 -27.28 33.58
CA MET A 628 11.61 -28.27 33.24
C MET A 628 11.36 -28.80 31.83
N LEU A 629 12.42 -29.22 31.16
CA LEU A 629 12.34 -29.86 29.86
C LEU A 629 13.34 -31.02 29.86
N SER A 630 12.92 -32.20 29.43
CA SER A 630 13.79 -33.37 29.41
C SER A 630 14.15 -33.81 28.00
N VAL A 631 15.44 -34.07 27.79
CA VAL A 631 15.98 -34.63 26.54
C VAL A 631 16.41 -36.06 26.82
N LEU A 632 15.93 -36.98 25.98
CA LEU A 632 16.20 -38.42 26.10
C LEU A 632 16.99 -38.84 24.87
N VAL A 633 18.14 -39.48 25.10
CA VAL A 633 18.93 -40.11 24.05
C VAL A 633 18.83 -41.61 24.23
N MET A 634 18.33 -42.30 23.22
CA MET A 634 17.99 -43.71 23.24
C MET A 634 18.87 -44.50 22.27
N ASP A 635 19.40 -45.63 22.72
CA ASP A 635 20.20 -46.55 21.92
C ASP A 635 19.55 -47.93 21.85
N LEU A 636 19.50 -48.52 20.65
CA LEU A 636 18.96 -49.86 20.47
C LEU A 636 19.94 -50.93 20.96
N GLU A 637 19.48 -51.81 21.83
CA GLU A 637 20.29 -52.91 22.30
C GLU A 637 20.51 -53.95 21.20
N ARG A 638 21.76 -54.41 21.06
CA ARG A 638 22.16 -55.49 20.14
C ARG A 638 21.90 -55.19 18.65
N PHE A 639 21.72 -53.93 18.24
CA PHE A 639 21.54 -53.57 16.84
C PHE A 639 22.69 -54.03 15.94
N ARG A 640 23.94 -53.93 16.43
CA ARG A 640 25.12 -54.46 15.71
C ARG A 640 24.99 -55.95 15.37
N LEU A 641 24.47 -56.76 16.31
CA LEU A 641 24.26 -58.18 16.09
C LEU A 641 23.19 -58.45 15.03
N VAL A 642 22.15 -57.61 14.96
CA VAL A 642 21.13 -57.68 13.89
C VAL A 642 21.78 -57.46 12.52
N ASN A 643 22.61 -56.43 12.37
CA ASN A 643 23.33 -56.16 11.12
C ASN A 643 24.29 -57.28 10.73
N GLU A 644 25.02 -57.85 11.71
CA GLU A 644 25.98 -58.93 11.47
C GLU A 644 25.31 -60.27 11.13
N THR A 645 24.08 -60.52 11.64
CA THR A 645 23.38 -61.80 11.49
C THR A 645 22.38 -61.81 10.33
N LEU A 646 21.61 -60.73 10.16
CA LEU A 646 20.49 -60.63 9.20
C LEU A 646 20.76 -59.68 8.03
N GLY A 647 21.92 -59.01 8.04
CA GLY A 647 22.34 -58.08 6.99
C GLY A 647 21.86 -56.63 7.22
N ARG A 648 22.45 -55.72 6.44
CA ARG A 648 22.20 -54.26 6.59
C ARG A 648 20.79 -53.85 6.19
N GLU A 649 20.18 -54.50 5.19
CA GLU A 649 18.80 -54.21 4.80
C GLU A 649 17.80 -54.53 5.93
N ALA A 650 18.03 -55.61 6.68
CA ALA A 650 17.25 -55.96 7.86
C ALA A 650 17.44 -54.92 8.98
N GLY A 651 18.67 -54.45 9.21
CA GLY A 651 18.92 -53.36 10.15
C GLY A 651 18.24 -52.05 9.76
N ASP A 652 18.25 -51.71 8.47
CA ASP A 652 17.59 -50.51 7.94
C ASP A 652 16.06 -50.60 8.10
N GLU A 653 15.47 -51.77 7.86
CA GLU A 653 14.05 -52.01 8.10
C GLU A 653 13.69 -51.91 9.59
N LEU A 654 14.52 -52.48 10.48
CA LEU A 654 14.34 -52.34 11.92
C LEU A 654 14.35 -50.86 12.34
N LEU A 655 15.28 -50.06 11.83
CA LEU A 655 15.36 -48.63 12.12
C LEU A 655 14.13 -47.86 11.63
N ARG A 656 13.59 -48.19 10.45
CA ARG A 656 12.33 -47.59 9.95
C ARG A 656 11.14 -47.95 10.83
N GLN A 657 11.05 -49.19 11.30
CA GLN A 657 9.97 -49.61 12.19
C GLN A 657 10.06 -48.95 13.56
N VAL A 658 11.26 -48.87 14.15
CA VAL A 658 11.50 -48.13 15.40
C VAL A 658 11.12 -46.66 15.24
N ALA A 659 11.57 -46.00 14.17
CA ALA A 659 11.22 -44.61 13.87
C ALA A 659 9.70 -44.40 13.81
N ARG A 660 8.97 -45.29 13.13
CA ARG A 660 7.50 -45.25 13.06
C ARG A 660 6.86 -45.40 14.43
N ARG A 661 7.28 -46.38 15.24
CA ARG A 661 6.72 -46.61 16.59
C ARG A 661 7.01 -45.44 17.53
N LEU A 662 8.20 -44.85 17.46
CA LEU A 662 8.55 -43.67 18.26
C LEU A 662 7.77 -42.43 17.84
N THR A 663 7.58 -42.20 16.54
CA THR A 663 6.80 -41.05 16.03
C THR A 663 5.31 -41.15 16.36
N ALA A 664 4.76 -42.38 16.36
CA ALA A 664 3.39 -42.61 16.82
C ALA A 664 3.22 -42.39 18.34
N ALA A 665 4.33 -42.45 19.08
CA ALA A 665 4.35 -42.32 20.53
C ALA A 665 4.54 -40.87 20.99
N GLU A 666 5.38 -40.10 20.30
CA GLU A 666 5.73 -38.71 20.61
C GLU A 666 6.06 -37.90 19.34
N ASP A 667 5.72 -36.61 19.33
CA ASP A 667 5.87 -35.76 18.14
C ASP A 667 7.31 -35.24 17.90
N SER A 668 8.13 -35.18 18.96
CA SER A 668 9.45 -34.54 18.92
C SER A 668 10.59 -35.56 18.91
N VAL A 669 10.57 -36.47 17.93
CA VAL A 669 11.58 -37.52 17.74
C VAL A 669 12.53 -37.14 16.61
N ALA A 670 13.80 -37.48 16.77
CA ALA A 670 14.85 -37.31 15.76
C ALA A 670 15.82 -38.49 15.81
N ARG A 671 16.57 -38.69 14.72
CA ARG A 671 17.66 -39.66 14.67
C ARG A 671 18.99 -38.94 14.66
N LEU A 672 19.87 -39.28 15.61
CA LEU A 672 21.18 -38.65 15.72
C LEU A 672 22.17 -39.28 14.74
N ASN A 673 22.36 -40.59 14.86
CA ASN A 673 23.22 -41.41 14.01
C ASN A 673 22.97 -42.90 14.32
N GLY A 674 23.32 -43.79 13.40
CA GLY A 674 23.31 -45.24 13.65
C GLY A 674 22.01 -45.74 14.29
N ASP A 675 22.12 -46.36 15.45
CA ASP A 675 21.04 -46.89 16.31
C ASP A 675 20.57 -45.92 17.41
N VAL A 676 20.97 -44.64 17.33
CA VAL A 676 20.70 -43.64 18.36
C VAL A 676 19.60 -42.68 17.93
N PHE A 677 18.55 -42.63 18.73
CA PHE A 677 17.42 -41.72 18.60
C PHE A 677 17.46 -40.69 19.72
N VAL A 678 16.90 -39.51 19.48
CA VAL A 678 16.73 -38.47 20.49
C VAL A 678 15.30 -37.98 20.48
N MET A 679 14.80 -37.64 21.66
CA MET A 679 13.48 -37.05 21.79
C MET A 679 13.42 -36.04 22.93
N LYS A 680 12.44 -35.15 22.85
CA LYS A 680 12.09 -34.21 23.90
C LYS A 680 10.79 -34.67 24.56
N LEU A 681 10.76 -34.78 25.88
CA LEU A 681 9.50 -34.91 26.63
C LEU A 681 8.91 -33.54 26.93
N ARG A 682 7.58 -33.46 26.87
CA ARG A 682 6.84 -32.22 27.13
C ARG A 682 6.83 -31.91 28.63
N ASP A 683 7.46 -30.80 28.99
CA ASP A 683 7.35 -30.03 30.24
C ASP A 683 7.02 -30.81 31.53
N PRO A 684 7.82 -31.82 31.91
CA PRO A 684 7.61 -32.57 33.13
C PRO A 684 7.75 -31.66 34.36
N GLN A 685 6.97 -31.91 35.40
CA GLN A 685 6.99 -31.19 36.68
C GLN A 685 7.92 -31.85 37.70
N SER A 686 8.22 -33.14 37.55
CA SER A 686 9.09 -33.89 38.45
C SER A 686 9.99 -34.90 37.74
N ALA A 687 11.08 -35.32 38.40
CA ALA A 687 11.93 -36.43 37.89
C ALA A 687 11.17 -37.77 37.85
N ALA A 688 10.15 -37.92 38.70
CA ALA A 688 9.27 -39.08 38.73
C ALA A 688 8.42 -39.16 37.46
N GLU A 689 7.80 -38.04 37.06
CA GLU A 689 7.02 -37.95 35.84
C GLU A 689 7.86 -38.29 34.61
N VAL A 690 9.11 -37.81 34.55
CA VAL A 690 10.05 -38.18 33.49
C VAL A 690 10.26 -39.69 33.45
N ALA A 691 10.58 -40.30 34.59
CA ALA A 691 10.84 -41.75 34.65
C ALA A 691 9.60 -42.59 34.28
N HIS A 692 8.41 -42.16 34.70
CA HIS A 692 7.15 -42.84 34.36
C HIS A 692 6.85 -42.73 32.85
N ALA A 693 6.97 -41.52 32.28
CA ALA A 693 6.81 -41.28 30.86
C ALA A 693 7.79 -42.11 30.01
N VAL A 694 9.05 -42.22 30.46
CA VAL A 694 10.05 -43.04 29.77
C VAL A 694 9.67 -44.52 29.84
N ASN A 695 9.24 -45.04 31.01
CA ASN A 695 8.84 -46.45 31.12
C ASN A 695 7.63 -46.78 30.25
N ALA A 696 6.61 -45.91 30.23
CA ALA A 696 5.45 -46.06 29.38
C ALA A 696 5.83 -46.05 27.88
N LEU A 697 6.75 -45.16 27.48
CA LEU A 697 7.31 -45.13 26.13
C LEU A 697 8.02 -46.44 25.79
N VAL A 698 8.88 -46.93 26.68
CA VAL A 698 9.64 -48.17 26.47
C VAL A 698 8.70 -49.35 26.29
N GLU A 699 7.69 -49.50 27.15
CA GLU A 699 6.72 -50.59 27.04
C GLU A 699 5.94 -50.50 25.72
N ARG A 700 5.44 -49.31 25.37
CA ARG A 700 4.66 -49.07 24.14
C ARG A 700 5.46 -49.35 22.87
N CYS A 701 6.73 -48.95 22.81
CA CYS A 701 7.54 -49.06 21.60
C CYS A 701 8.30 -50.39 21.51
N PHE A 702 8.79 -50.91 22.64
CA PHE A 702 9.70 -52.06 22.71
C PHE A 702 9.12 -53.30 23.41
N GLY A 703 7.91 -53.23 23.97
CA GLY A 703 7.25 -54.40 24.59
C GLY A 703 6.86 -55.48 23.57
N ALA A 704 6.45 -55.08 22.37
CA ALA A 704 6.09 -56.01 21.27
C ALA A 704 7.29 -56.32 20.35
N SER A 705 7.42 -57.58 19.88
CA SER A 705 8.46 -57.97 18.91
C SER A 705 8.40 -57.16 17.60
N TYR A 706 9.53 -57.07 16.92
CA TYR A 706 9.67 -56.46 15.58
C TYR A 706 9.78 -57.57 14.53
N ALA A 707 8.97 -57.51 13.48
CA ALA A 707 9.03 -58.47 12.38
C ALA A 707 9.95 -57.93 11.29
N VAL A 708 11.13 -58.53 11.13
CA VAL A 708 12.18 -58.08 10.21
C VAL A 708 12.75 -59.28 9.45
N ALA A 709 12.77 -59.21 8.11
CA ALA A 709 13.27 -60.29 7.25
C ALA A 709 12.64 -61.68 7.51
N GLY A 710 11.39 -61.73 8.01
CA GLY A 710 10.68 -62.96 8.34
C GLY A 710 10.93 -63.52 9.75
N GLU A 711 11.80 -62.87 10.55
CA GLU A 711 12.09 -63.25 11.94
C GLU A 711 11.41 -62.30 12.94
N GLU A 712 11.03 -62.81 14.12
CA GLU A 712 10.55 -61.98 15.22
C GLU A 712 11.69 -61.61 16.18
N LEU A 713 12.05 -60.33 16.20
CA LEU A 713 13.13 -59.79 17.02
C LEU A 713 12.59 -59.06 18.25
N ARG A 714 13.06 -59.45 19.44
CA ARG A 714 12.89 -58.63 20.65
C ARG A 714 14.08 -57.72 20.84
N ILE A 715 13.84 -56.42 20.65
CA ILE A 715 14.85 -55.37 20.78
C ILE A 715 14.50 -54.51 21.98
N GLY A 716 15.46 -54.30 22.87
CA GLY A 716 15.36 -53.33 23.96
C GLY A 716 16.06 -52.02 23.61
N CYS A 717 15.99 -51.03 24.50
CA CYS A 717 16.76 -49.81 24.39
C CYS A 717 17.36 -49.39 25.73
N ARG A 718 18.46 -48.64 25.67
CA ARG A 718 19.01 -47.90 26.82
C ARG A 718 18.79 -46.40 26.64
N ILE A 719 18.54 -45.71 27.75
CA ILE A 719 18.12 -44.30 27.70
C ILE A 719 18.98 -43.45 28.65
N GLY A 720 19.59 -42.41 28.11
CA GLY A 720 20.22 -41.33 28.87
C GLY A 720 19.33 -40.10 28.89
N ILE A 721 19.22 -39.45 30.06
CA ILE A 721 18.28 -38.33 30.26
C ILE A 721 19.05 -37.12 30.79
N ALA A 722 18.79 -35.94 30.24
CA ALA A 722 19.21 -34.66 30.79
C ALA A 722 18.01 -33.72 30.94
N VAL A 723 17.95 -32.99 32.05
CA VAL A 723 16.84 -32.11 32.42
C VAL A 723 17.27 -30.65 32.47
N HIS A 724 16.57 -29.78 31.74
CA HIS A 724 16.69 -28.33 31.87
C HIS A 724 15.97 -27.85 33.13
N PRO A 725 16.51 -26.87 33.89
CA PRO A 725 17.80 -26.21 33.69
C PRO A 725 18.98 -26.87 34.43
N SER A 726 18.75 -27.94 35.20
CA SER A 726 19.78 -28.51 36.10
C SER A 726 20.98 -29.09 35.35
N ASP A 727 20.73 -29.73 34.21
CA ASP A 727 21.71 -30.49 33.45
C ASP A 727 22.18 -29.72 32.20
N GLY A 728 21.77 -28.46 32.03
CA GLY A 728 22.15 -27.61 30.91
C GLY A 728 21.10 -26.53 30.61
N ARG A 729 21.55 -25.36 30.13
CA ARG A 729 20.69 -24.21 29.78
C ARG A 729 20.59 -23.94 28.27
N ASP A 730 21.35 -24.68 27.48
CA ASP A 730 21.34 -24.60 26.02
C ASP A 730 21.19 -26.01 25.42
N ALA A 731 20.76 -26.05 24.17
CA ALA A 731 20.44 -27.29 23.47
C ALA A 731 21.65 -28.22 23.32
N GLU A 732 22.84 -27.68 23.06
CA GLU A 732 24.05 -28.49 22.88
C GLU A 732 24.48 -29.13 24.20
N THR A 733 24.50 -28.36 25.29
CA THR A 733 24.87 -28.87 26.61
C THR A 733 23.91 -29.96 27.08
N LEU A 734 22.60 -29.76 26.92
CA LEU A 734 21.60 -30.77 27.30
C LEU A 734 21.75 -32.06 26.48
N LEU A 735 21.92 -31.94 25.16
CA LEU A 735 22.10 -33.11 24.29
C LEU A 735 23.39 -33.86 24.65
N HIS A 736 24.49 -33.14 24.87
CA HIS A 736 25.77 -33.73 25.28
C HIS A 736 25.67 -34.47 26.61
N ASN A 737 24.98 -33.89 27.60
CA ASN A 737 24.81 -34.49 28.92
C ASN A 737 23.87 -35.70 28.89
N ALA A 738 22.84 -35.69 28.05
CA ALA A 738 21.99 -36.87 27.82
C ALA A 738 22.78 -38.03 27.17
N GLU A 739 23.65 -37.73 26.19
CA GLU A 739 24.56 -38.74 25.62
C GLU A 739 25.56 -39.28 26.67
N ALA A 740 26.05 -38.42 27.57
CA ALA A 740 26.92 -38.83 28.67
C ALA A 740 26.20 -39.76 29.65
N ALA A 741 24.94 -39.45 29.98
CA ALA A 741 24.09 -40.30 30.81
C ALA A 741 23.82 -41.66 30.13
N LEU A 742 23.60 -41.69 28.81
CA LEU A 742 23.45 -42.91 28.05
C LEU A 742 24.72 -43.77 28.08
N ARG A 743 25.91 -43.15 27.92
CA ARG A 743 27.19 -43.86 28.06
C ARG A 743 27.32 -44.50 29.44
N ARG A 744 26.89 -43.80 30.50
CA ARG A 744 26.89 -44.37 31.86
C ARG A 744 25.92 -45.56 31.98
N ALA A 745 24.70 -45.45 31.45
CA ALA A 745 23.73 -46.55 31.43
C ALA A 745 24.27 -47.82 30.76
N ARG A 746 25.08 -47.67 29.70
CA ARG A 746 25.77 -48.81 29.05
C ARG A 746 26.76 -49.52 29.98
N VAL A 747 27.45 -48.77 30.84
CA VAL A 747 28.46 -49.30 31.77
C VAL A 747 27.82 -49.90 33.01
N THR A 748 26.81 -49.23 33.59
CA THR A 748 26.12 -49.67 34.82
C THR A 748 25.10 -50.78 34.56
N SER A 749 24.85 -51.14 33.31
CA SER A 749 23.77 -52.07 32.89
C SER A 749 22.37 -51.62 33.31
N GLU A 750 22.21 -50.35 33.64
CA GLU A 750 20.91 -49.72 33.90
C GLU A 750 20.20 -49.46 32.57
N ARG A 751 18.87 -49.64 32.54
CA ARG A 751 18.07 -49.32 31.34
C ARG A 751 17.90 -47.82 31.13
N LEU A 752 17.92 -47.05 32.21
CA LEU A 752 17.67 -45.62 32.24
C LEU A 752 18.65 -44.94 33.20
N ALA A 753 19.20 -43.80 32.81
CA ALA A 753 20.08 -43.02 33.66
C ALA A 753 19.90 -41.50 33.43
N PHE A 754 19.64 -40.74 34.49
CA PHE A 754 19.64 -39.26 34.49
C PHE A 754 21.05 -38.71 34.67
N TYR A 755 21.45 -37.67 33.95
CA TYR A 755 22.78 -37.07 34.10
C TYR A 755 23.12 -36.74 35.57
N ALA A 756 22.22 -36.02 36.27
CA ALA A 756 22.35 -35.73 37.70
C ALA A 756 22.01 -36.94 38.60
N PRO A 757 22.94 -37.37 39.50
CA PRO A 757 22.71 -38.50 40.42
C PRO A 757 21.53 -38.33 41.39
N GLU A 758 21.21 -37.10 41.82
CA GLU A 758 20.12 -36.83 42.75
C GLU A 758 18.75 -37.07 42.10
N LEU A 759 18.62 -36.84 40.79
CA LEU A 759 17.40 -37.10 40.02
C LEU A 759 17.18 -38.61 39.86
N ASN A 760 18.24 -39.41 39.71
CA ASN A 760 18.14 -40.88 39.73
C ASN A 760 17.52 -41.38 41.05
N ALA A 761 17.97 -40.86 42.20
CA ALA A 761 17.48 -41.28 43.50
C ALA A 761 15.98 -40.94 43.70
N ARG A 762 15.58 -39.73 43.32
CA ARG A 762 14.17 -39.28 43.38
C ARG A 762 13.26 -40.07 42.45
N ALA A 763 13.70 -40.35 41.23
CA ALA A 763 12.97 -41.17 40.28
C ALA A 763 12.76 -42.60 40.82
N ALA A 764 13.79 -43.19 41.44
CA ALA A 764 13.69 -44.52 42.05
C ALA A 764 12.72 -44.56 43.23
N GLU A 765 12.72 -43.55 44.10
CA GLU A 765 11.80 -43.44 45.24
C GLU A 765 10.34 -43.33 44.78
N ALA A 766 10.07 -42.50 43.76
CA ALA A 766 8.73 -42.33 43.23
C ALA A 766 8.19 -43.59 42.53
N LEU A 767 9.00 -44.27 41.71
CA LEU A 767 8.61 -45.55 41.10
C LEU A 767 8.32 -46.64 42.15
N ASN A 768 9.06 -46.64 43.25
CA ASN A 768 8.77 -47.54 44.38
C ASN A 768 7.43 -47.19 45.03
N LEU A 769 7.17 -45.91 45.29
CA LEU A 769 5.90 -45.46 45.84
C LEU A 769 4.71 -45.79 44.91
N GLU A 770 4.84 -45.57 43.60
CA GLU A 770 3.84 -45.98 42.60
C GLU A 770 3.53 -47.49 42.73
N SER A 771 4.58 -48.33 42.76
CA SER A 771 4.42 -49.78 42.89
C SER A 771 3.69 -50.18 44.18
N ARG A 772 3.91 -49.43 45.27
CA ARG A 772 3.21 -49.63 46.55
C ARG A 772 1.75 -49.16 46.46
N LEU A 773 1.47 -48.05 45.78
CA LEU A 773 0.12 -47.52 45.60
C LEU A 773 -0.74 -48.43 44.71
N ARG A 774 -0.22 -48.99 43.62
CA ARG A 774 -0.93 -50.01 42.82
C ARG A 774 -1.34 -51.21 43.68
N ARG A 775 -0.42 -51.72 44.49
CA ARG A 775 -0.70 -52.81 45.45
C ARG A 775 -1.72 -52.40 46.52
N ALA A 776 -1.69 -51.16 46.98
CA ALA A 776 -2.63 -50.63 47.96
C ALA A 776 -4.07 -50.60 47.43
N ILE A 777 -4.26 -50.27 46.14
CA ILE A 777 -5.56 -50.35 45.45
C ILE A 777 -6.06 -51.80 45.42
N GLU A 778 -5.22 -52.74 44.95
CA GLU A 778 -5.56 -54.17 44.87
C GLU A 778 -5.91 -54.79 46.23
N ARG A 779 -5.30 -54.28 47.31
CA ARG A 779 -5.47 -54.78 48.68
C ARG A 779 -6.49 -54.01 49.52
N ASN A 780 -7.19 -53.02 48.94
CA ASN A 780 -8.15 -52.16 49.65
C ASN A 780 -7.55 -51.49 50.91
N GLU A 781 -6.33 -50.95 50.80
CA GLU A 781 -5.63 -50.30 51.92
C GLU A 781 -6.03 -48.83 52.13
N PHE A 782 -6.86 -48.26 51.25
CA PHE A 782 -7.42 -46.92 51.41
C PHE A 782 -8.63 -46.94 52.35
N VAL A 783 -8.78 -45.90 53.17
CA VAL A 783 -9.91 -45.70 54.08
C VAL A 783 -10.38 -44.24 54.03
N LEU A 784 -11.67 -44.00 54.29
CA LEU A 784 -12.22 -42.65 54.42
C LEU A 784 -12.30 -42.24 55.89
N HIS A 785 -11.83 -41.03 56.17
CA HIS A 785 -12.14 -40.30 57.38
C HIS A 785 -13.06 -39.13 57.01
N TYR A 786 -13.88 -38.69 57.95
CA TYR A 786 -14.92 -37.69 57.73
C TYR A 786 -14.71 -36.52 58.68
N GLN A 787 -14.80 -35.30 58.15
CA GLN A 787 -14.78 -34.09 58.94
C GLN A 787 -16.14 -33.36 58.83
N PRO A 788 -16.89 -33.18 59.93
CA PRO A 788 -18.13 -32.43 59.96
C PRO A 788 -17.99 -30.97 59.55
N LYS A 789 -18.95 -30.54 58.72
CA LYS A 789 -19.33 -29.15 58.45
C LYS A 789 -20.48 -28.78 59.37
N VAL A 790 -20.39 -27.63 60.02
CA VAL A 790 -21.40 -27.16 60.97
C VAL A 790 -22.07 -25.88 60.52
N GLY A 791 -23.38 -25.80 60.67
CA GLY A 791 -24.13 -24.57 60.42
C GLY A 791 -23.76 -23.50 61.43
N MET A 792 -23.42 -22.29 60.98
CA MET A 792 -22.94 -21.23 61.89
C MET A 792 -24.02 -20.66 62.79
N ALA A 793 -25.31 -20.84 62.45
CA ALA A 793 -26.43 -20.36 63.24
C ALA A 793 -26.75 -21.26 64.46
N ASP A 794 -26.71 -22.58 64.30
CA ASP A 794 -27.14 -23.55 65.31
C ASP A 794 -26.05 -24.55 65.75
N ARG A 795 -24.86 -24.47 65.12
CA ARG A 795 -23.69 -25.35 65.30
C ARG A 795 -24.00 -26.83 65.17
N ARG A 796 -25.03 -27.17 64.39
CA ARG A 796 -25.36 -28.57 64.07
C ARG A 796 -24.63 -29.02 62.82
N ILE A 797 -24.42 -30.33 62.72
CA ILE A 797 -23.81 -30.94 61.53
C ILE A 797 -24.76 -30.77 60.35
N THR A 798 -24.30 -30.08 59.30
CA THR A 798 -25.02 -29.86 58.04
C THR A 798 -24.45 -30.68 56.90
N GLY A 799 -23.19 -31.09 57.01
CA GLY A 799 -22.45 -31.86 56.01
C GLY A 799 -21.25 -32.56 56.65
N VAL A 800 -20.59 -33.44 55.90
CA VAL A 800 -19.29 -34.02 56.24
C VAL A 800 -18.41 -34.04 55.00
N GLU A 801 -17.13 -33.75 55.14
CA GLU A 801 -16.14 -33.90 54.08
C GLU A 801 -15.43 -35.25 54.20
N ALA A 802 -15.42 -36.03 53.13
CA ALA A 802 -14.73 -37.31 53.02
C ALA A 802 -13.27 -37.09 52.61
N LEU A 803 -12.38 -37.48 53.51
CA LEU A 803 -10.94 -37.30 53.43
C LEU A 803 -10.26 -38.66 53.38
N ILE A 804 -9.69 -39.00 52.22
CA ILE A 804 -9.00 -40.27 52.01
C ILE A 804 -7.74 -40.38 52.87
N ARG A 805 -7.43 -41.58 53.34
CA ARG A 805 -6.22 -41.93 54.09
C ARG A 805 -5.69 -43.26 53.57
N TRP A 806 -4.37 -43.42 53.55
CA TRP A 806 -3.76 -44.71 53.20
C TRP A 806 -3.24 -45.42 54.45
N ARG A 807 -3.76 -46.62 54.70
CA ARG A 807 -3.29 -47.50 55.76
C ARG A 807 -2.21 -48.43 55.21
N SER A 808 -0.98 -47.91 55.14
CA SER A 808 0.16 -48.69 54.68
C SER A 808 0.56 -49.75 55.73
N PRO A 809 0.76 -51.04 55.35
CA PRO A 809 1.23 -52.08 56.26
C PRO A 809 2.62 -51.78 56.85
N ASP A 810 3.43 -51.00 56.13
CA ASP A 810 4.81 -50.68 56.49
C ASP A 810 4.91 -49.54 57.52
N GLN A 811 3.82 -48.83 57.79
CA GLN A 811 3.80 -47.68 58.69
C GLN A 811 2.70 -47.84 59.78
N PRO A 812 3.00 -47.55 61.05
CA PRO A 812 2.03 -47.69 62.13
C PRO A 812 0.94 -46.59 62.13
N HIS A 813 1.10 -45.55 61.31
CA HIS A 813 0.17 -44.42 61.21
C HIS A 813 -0.42 -44.33 59.80
N LEU A 814 -1.58 -43.68 59.69
CA LEU A 814 -2.20 -43.39 58.40
C LEU A 814 -1.34 -42.38 57.64
N VAL A 815 -1.02 -42.70 56.39
CA VAL A 815 -0.29 -41.80 55.50
C VAL A 815 -1.25 -40.68 55.05
N PRO A 816 -0.87 -39.40 55.19
CA PRO A 816 -1.72 -38.28 54.79
C PRO A 816 -1.76 -38.11 53.26
N PRO A 817 -2.87 -37.58 52.71
CA PRO A 817 -3.05 -37.34 51.27
C PRO A 817 -1.89 -36.65 50.56
N GLY A 818 -1.31 -35.62 51.18
CA GLY A 818 -0.24 -34.83 50.59
C GLY A 818 1.03 -35.62 50.23
N GLN A 819 1.20 -36.84 50.74
CA GLN A 819 2.34 -37.71 50.38
C GLN A 819 2.06 -38.65 49.19
N PHE A 820 0.80 -38.94 48.88
CA PHE A 820 0.46 -39.98 47.89
C PHE A 820 -0.52 -39.53 46.80
N ILE A 821 -1.38 -38.54 47.04
CA ILE A 821 -2.27 -38.00 46.01
C ILE A 821 -1.48 -37.45 44.80
N PRO A 822 -0.39 -36.67 44.97
CA PRO A 822 0.39 -36.20 43.82
C PRO A 822 0.91 -37.36 42.95
N VAL A 823 1.34 -38.46 43.57
CA VAL A 823 1.84 -39.64 42.84
C VAL A 823 0.69 -40.42 42.17
N LEU A 824 -0.48 -40.50 42.79
CA LEU A 824 -1.67 -41.08 42.15
C LEU A 824 -2.11 -40.28 40.94
N GLU A 825 -1.99 -38.95 40.98
CA GLU A 825 -2.26 -38.06 39.85
C GLU A 825 -1.22 -38.23 38.74
N GLU A 826 0.08 -38.17 39.07
CA GLU A 826 1.19 -38.37 38.13
C GLU A 826 1.10 -39.72 37.40
N CYS A 827 0.71 -40.79 38.10
CA CYS A 827 0.61 -42.14 37.53
C CYS A 827 -0.77 -42.47 36.94
N GLY A 828 -1.71 -41.52 36.93
CA GLY A 828 -3.07 -41.71 36.39
C GLY A 828 -3.97 -42.65 37.19
N LEU A 829 -3.56 -43.05 38.39
CA LEU A 829 -4.30 -43.96 39.29
C LEU A 829 -5.39 -43.24 40.11
N ILE A 830 -5.36 -41.91 40.15
CA ILE A 830 -6.32 -41.10 40.91
C ILE A 830 -7.77 -41.35 40.48
N GLY A 831 -8.00 -41.72 39.21
CA GLY A 831 -9.33 -42.08 38.72
C GLY A 831 -9.91 -43.31 39.43
N GLU A 832 -9.13 -44.38 39.54
CA GLU A 832 -9.56 -45.61 40.21
C GLU A 832 -9.81 -45.40 41.70
N VAL A 833 -8.90 -44.67 42.35
CA VAL A 833 -8.98 -44.35 43.79
C VAL A 833 -10.15 -43.42 44.08
N GLY A 834 -10.40 -42.44 43.23
CA GLY A 834 -11.53 -41.53 43.38
C GLY A 834 -12.89 -42.19 43.11
N ASP A 835 -12.98 -43.08 42.12
CA ASP A 835 -14.18 -43.90 41.88
C ASP A 835 -14.47 -44.83 43.08
N TRP A 836 -13.43 -45.35 43.73
CA TRP A 836 -13.56 -46.07 45.00
C TRP A 836 -14.04 -45.17 46.14
N ALA A 837 -13.46 -43.97 46.30
CA ALA A 837 -13.81 -43.03 47.35
C ALA A 837 -15.28 -42.57 47.26
N LEU A 838 -15.76 -42.26 46.06
CA LEU A 838 -17.17 -41.91 45.81
C LEU A 838 -18.12 -43.05 46.20
N ARG A 839 -17.80 -44.28 45.80
CA ARG A 839 -18.59 -45.48 46.17
C ARG A 839 -18.61 -45.72 47.67
N GLN A 840 -17.46 -45.58 48.34
CA GLN A 840 -17.38 -45.77 49.78
C GLN A 840 -18.14 -44.67 50.53
N ALA A 841 -18.08 -43.41 50.09
CA ALA A 841 -18.81 -42.29 50.66
C ALA A 841 -20.33 -42.50 50.60
N LEU A 842 -20.84 -42.94 49.45
CA LEU A 842 -22.26 -43.27 49.29
C LEU A 842 -22.66 -44.48 50.15
N ALA A 843 -21.82 -45.52 50.21
CA ALA A 843 -22.08 -46.69 51.06
C ALA A 843 -22.12 -46.34 52.56
N ASP A 844 -21.24 -45.46 53.02
CA ASP A 844 -21.25 -44.98 54.42
C ASP A 844 -22.49 -44.13 54.71
N GLN A 845 -22.93 -43.30 53.75
CA GLN A 845 -24.17 -42.51 53.87
C GLN A 845 -25.42 -43.40 53.93
N ASP A 846 -25.49 -44.44 53.08
CA ASP A 846 -26.58 -45.43 53.08
C ASP A 846 -26.61 -46.22 54.41
N ASP A 847 -25.45 -46.58 54.98
CA ASP A 847 -25.36 -47.20 56.30
C ASP A 847 -25.93 -46.28 57.39
N TRP A 848 -25.62 -44.98 57.36
CA TRP A 848 -26.18 -44.02 58.32
C TRP A 848 -27.69 -43.89 58.21
N TRP A 849 -28.23 -43.86 56.99
CA TRP A 849 -29.68 -43.87 56.73
C TRP A 849 -30.34 -45.14 57.26
N SER A 850 -29.74 -46.32 56.99
CA SER A 850 -30.28 -47.61 57.44
C SER A 850 -30.39 -47.72 58.97
N ARG A 851 -29.57 -46.95 59.70
CA ARG A 851 -29.59 -46.83 61.17
C ARG A 851 -30.61 -45.82 61.70
N GLY A 852 -31.43 -45.22 60.82
CA GLY A 852 -32.45 -44.24 61.18
C GLY A 852 -31.90 -42.86 61.53
N LEU A 853 -30.66 -42.56 61.12
CA LEU A 853 -30.05 -41.24 61.31
C LEU A 853 -30.42 -40.32 60.15
N VAL A 854 -30.47 -39.02 60.42
CA VAL A 854 -30.51 -38.01 59.35
C VAL A 854 -29.08 -37.90 58.84
N ALA A 855 -28.78 -38.62 57.75
CA ALA A 855 -27.45 -38.62 57.18
C ALA A 855 -27.14 -37.24 56.56
N PRO A 856 -26.01 -36.61 56.91
CA PRO A 856 -25.63 -35.32 56.34
C PRO A 856 -25.15 -35.48 54.88
N ARG A 857 -25.12 -34.37 54.15
CA ARG A 857 -24.49 -34.28 52.83
C ARG A 857 -23.01 -34.67 52.92
N VAL A 858 -22.55 -35.55 52.04
CA VAL A 858 -21.14 -35.98 52.00
C VAL A 858 -20.42 -35.27 50.87
N ALA A 859 -19.38 -34.52 51.20
CA ALA A 859 -18.53 -33.82 50.25
C ALA A 859 -17.30 -34.67 49.89
N VAL A 860 -16.99 -34.79 48.60
CA VAL A 860 -15.85 -35.56 48.10
C VAL A 860 -15.02 -34.69 47.17
N ASN A 861 -13.73 -34.61 47.46
CA ASN A 861 -12.76 -33.89 46.63
C ASN A 861 -12.53 -34.59 45.29
N VAL A 862 -12.53 -33.81 44.21
CA VAL A 862 -12.34 -34.29 42.83
C VAL A 862 -11.06 -33.69 42.25
N SER A 863 -10.14 -34.55 41.83
CA SER A 863 -8.93 -34.14 41.14
C SER A 863 -9.23 -33.57 39.75
N PRO A 864 -8.44 -32.59 39.25
CA PRO A 864 -8.53 -32.09 37.87
C PRO A 864 -8.53 -33.19 36.82
N LEU A 865 -7.72 -34.23 37.02
CA LEU A 865 -7.60 -35.35 36.06
C LEU A 865 -8.89 -36.17 35.98
N GLN A 866 -9.60 -36.29 37.09
CA GLN A 866 -10.89 -36.98 37.12
C GLN A 866 -11.98 -36.18 36.42
N LEU A 867 -12.05 -34.88 36.66
CA LEU A 867 -13.04 -34.00 36.03
C LEU A 867 -12.87 -33.95 34.50
N ARG A 868 -11.64 -34.02 34.01
CA ARG A 868 -11.31 -34.06 32.57
C ARG A 868 -11.60 -35.40 31.90
N ARG A 869 -11.82 -36.47 32.67
CA ARG A 869 -12.08 -37.81 32.11
C ARG A 869 -13.42 -37.79 31.35
N PRO A 870 -13.43 -38.19 30.07
CA PRO A 870 -14.69 -38.32 29.33
C PRO A 870 -15.64 -39.28 30.05
N GLY A 871 -16.90 -38.89 30.20
CA GLY A 871 -17.89 -39.73 30.89
C GLY A 871 -17.93 -39.57 32.42
N PHE A 872 -17.14 -38.66 33.02
CA PHE A 872 -17.09 -38.52 34.48
C PHE A 872 -18.44 -38.11 35.09
N ALA A 873 -19.11 -37.11 34.51
CA ALA A 873 -20.41 -36.66 35.01
C ALA A 873 -21.45 -37.80 34.93
N GLU A 874 -21.44 -38.56 33.84
CA GLU A 874 -22.28 -39.73 33.64
C GLU A 874 -21.94 -40.86 34.62
N SER A 875 -20.65 -41.08 34.91
CA SER A 875 -20.24 -42.10 35.88
C SER A 875 -20.66 -41.75 37.30
N VAL A 876 -20.53 -40.47 37.70
CA VAL A 876 -20.99 -40.03 39.04
C VAL A 876 -22.52 -40.07 39.10
N ALA A 877 -23.23 -39.63 38.06
CA ALA A 877 -24.69 -39.72 38.00
C ALA A 877 -25.19 -41.17 38.04
N ALA A 878 -24.48 -42.11 37.42
CA ALA A 878 -24.80 -43.53 37.51
C ALA A 878 -24.65 -44.06 38.94
N LEU A 879 -23.63 -43.61 39.68
CA LEU A 879 -23.42 -43.99 41.08
C LEU A 879 -24.55 -43.48 41.99
N THR A 880 -25.11 -42.30 41.72
CA THR A 880 -26.21 -41.73 42.53
C THR A 880 -27.60 -42.20 42.10
N SER A 881 -27.78 -42.66 40.85
CA SER A 881 -29.06 -43.12 40.31
C SER A 881 -29.72 -44.29 41.08
N GLY A 882 -28.94 -45.03 41.87
CA GLY A 882 -29.41 -46.14 42.69
C GLY A 882 -29.95 -45.76 44.08
N SER A 883 -29.72 -44.53 44.57
CA SER A 883 -30.13 -44.09 45.90
C SER A 883 -30.84 -42.74 45.83
N SER A 884 -32.17 -42.72 46.00
CA SER A 884 -32.97 -41.48 45.94
C SER A 884 -32.76 -40.53 47.13
N MET A 885 -31.92 -40.93 48.09
CA MET A 885 -31.64 -40.21 49.34
C MET A 885 -30.17 -39.82 49.48
N ALA A 886 -29.36 -40.03 48.43
CA ALA A 886 -27.94 -39.70 48.42
C ALA A 886 -27.74 -38.18 48.22
N GLU A 887 -27.29 -37.49 49.27
CA GLU A 887 -26.84 -36.10 49.17
C GLU A 887 -25.32 -36.06 49.01
N LEU A 888 -24.86 -35.98 47.76
CA LEU A 888 -23.45 -35.90 47.40
C LEU A 888 -23.08 -34.46 47.01
N GLU A 889 -21.94 -33.99 47.50
CA GLU A 889 -21.31 -32.73 47.12
C GLU A 889 -19.93 -33.00 46.50
N LEU A 890 -19.65 -32.43 45.33
CA LEU A 890 -18.32 -32.49 44.72
C LEU A 890 -17.56 -31.22 45.05
N GLU A 891 -16.34 -31.38 45.57
CA GLU A 891 -15.42 -30.28 45.85
C GLU A 891 -14.35 -30.21 44.77
N ILE A 892 -14.20 -29.03 44.17
CA ILE A 892 -13.28 -28.77 43.08
C ILE A 892 -12.51 -27.49 43.37
N THR A 893 -11.19 -27.53 43.26
CA THR A 893 -10.36 -26.36 43.57
C THR A 893 -10.52 -25.26 42.51
N GLU A 894 -10.36 -24.00 42.93
CA GLU A 894 -10.49 -22.82 42.06
C GLU A 894 -9.64 -22.91 40.78
N SER A 895 -8.37 -23.30 40.91
CA SER A 895 -7.41 -23.39 39.79
C SER A 895 -7.88 -24.36 38.70
N VAL A 896 -8.48 -25.48 39.10
CA VAL A 896 -8.94 -26.54 38.18
C VAL A 896 -10.06 -26.06 37.28
N ILE A 897 -10.94 -25.24 37.82
CA ILE A 897 -12.06 -24.68 37.08
C ILE A 897 -11.57 -23.75 35.98
N MET A 898 -10.52 -22.97 36.27
CA MET A 898 -10.02 -21.91 35.39
C MET A 898 -9.20 -22.40 34.19
N GLU A 899 -8.71 -23.63 34.22
CA GLU A 899 -7.90 -24.18 33.12
C GLU A 899 -8.72 -24.44 31.84
N ASP A 900 -9.98 -24.87 31.96
CA ASP A 900 -10.88 -25.14 30.82
C ASP A 900 -12.36 -24.89 31.22
N VAL A 901 -12.71 -23.60 31.31
CA VAL A 901 -13.98 -23.16 31.89
C VAL A 901 -15.20 -23.68 31.12
N GLU A 902 -15.18 -23.65 29.79
CA GLU A 902 -16.35 -24.06 28.98
C GLU A 902 -16.64 -25.55 29.12
N ARG A 903 -15.60 -26.39 29.08
CA ARG A 903 -15.75 -27.83 29.27
C ARG A 903 -16.19 -28.17 30.69
N ASN A 904 -15.62 -27.51 31.69
CA ASN A 904 -15.99 -27.71 33.09
C ASN A 904 -17.45 -27.29 33.35
N ILE A 905 -17.95 -26.20 32.72
CA ILE A 905 -19.37 -25.80 32.82
C ILE A 905 -20.29 -26.94 32.36
N VAL A 906 -19.97 -27.62 31.26
CA VAL A 906 -20.79 -28.72 30.74
C VAL A 906 -20.80 -29.90 31.71
N ALA A 907 -19.62 -30.34 32.17
CA ALA A 907 -19.50 -31.47 33.09
C ALA A 907 -20.20 -31.20 34.45
N LEU A 908 -20.01 -30.01 35.01
CA LEU A 908 -20.63 -29.62 36.27
C LEU A 908 -22.14 -29.39 36.13
N SER A 909 -22.61 -28.91 34.98
CA SER A 909 -24.05 -28.80 34.72
C SER A 909 -24.70 -30.18 34.67
N ALA A 910 -24.06 -31.15 34.03
CA ALA A 910 -24.55 -32.54 33.99
C ALA A 910 -24.59 -33.17 35.39
N ALA A 911 -23.59 -32.92 36.24
CA ALA A 911 -23.61 -33.37 37.63
C ALA A 911 -24.77 -32.73 38.42
N ARG A 912 -24.98 -31.41 38.25
CA ARG A 912 -26.08 -30.70 38.90
C ARG A 912 -27.45 -31.19 38.43
N ASP A 913 -27.61 -31.46 37.14
CA ASP A 913 -28.86 -32.00 36.57
C ASP A 913 -29.15 -33.42 37.09
N ALA A 914 -28.11 -34.15 37.54
CA ALA A 914 -28.22 -35.41 38.26
C ALA A 914 -28.46 -35.27 39.78
N GLY A 915 -28.68 -34.04 40.28
CA GLY A 915 -28.99 -33.77 41.69
C GLY A 915 -27.78 -33.66 42.61
N ILE A 916 -26.56 -33.62 42.06
CA ILE A 916 -25.31 -33.52 42.83
C ILE A 916 -24.97 -32.04 43.03
N THR A 917 -24.63 -31.64 44.26
CA THR A 917 -24.20 -30.26 44.52
C THR A 917 -22.71 -30.09 44.24
N VAL A 918 -22.30 -28.89 43.85
CA VAL A 918 -20.88 -28.59 43.57
C VAL A 918 -20.43 -27.42 44.44
N ALA A 919 -19.26 -27.57 45.07
CA ALA A 919 -18.61 -26.54 45.86
C ALA A 919 -17.23 -26.20 45.27
N VAL A 920 -16.91 -24.90 45.24
CA VAL A 920 -15.58 -24.43 44.86
C VAL A 920 -14.70 -24.41 46.11
N ASP A 921 -13.57 -25.10 46.05
CA ASP A 921 -12.59 -25.20 47.13
C ASP A 921 -11.38 -24.28 46.94
N ASP A 922 -10.66 -24.03 48.04
CA ASP A 922 -9.46 -23.17 48.10
C ASP A 922 -9.68 -21.74 47.56
N PHE A 923 -10.88 -21.19 47.71
CA PHE A 923 -11.24 -19.92 47.07
C PHE A 923 -10.44 -18.73 47.60
N GLY A 924 -9.88 -17.93 46.68
CA GLY A 924 -9.09 -16.74 46.93
C GLY A 924 -7.57 -16.96 46.81
N THR A 925 -7.12 -18.21 46.62
CA THR A 925 -5.71 -18.54 46.42
C THR A 925 -5.24 -18.40 44.96
N GLY A 926 -6.20 -18.23 44.02
CA GLY A 926 -5.96 -18.05 42.58
C GLY A 926 -6.41 -16.70 42.01
N TYR A 927 -6.18 -16.49 40.69
CA TYR A 927 -6.59 -15.27 39.96
C TYR A 927 -7.99 -15.44 39.36
N SER A 928 -9.03 -15.30 40.18
CA SER A 928 -10.41 -15.41 39.69
C SER A 928 -10.89 -14.20 38.88
N SER A 929 -11.34 -14.43 37.64
CA SER A 929 -12.21 -13.50 36.94
C SER A 929 -13.65 -13.70 37.42
N LEU A 930 -14.15 -12.72 38.18
CA LEU A 930 -15.51 -12.67 38.74
C LEU A 930 -16.61 -12.99 37.70
N ALA A 931 -16.35 -12.67 36.43
CA ALA A 931 -17.27 -12.94 35.33
C ALA A 931 -17.52 -14.44 35.07
N TYR A 932 -16.57 -15.32 35.40
CA TYR A 932 -16.72 -16.76 35.21
C TYR A 932 -17.40 -17.43 36.40
N ILE A 933 -17.08 -17.04 37.63
CA ILE A 933 -17.74 -17.58 38.82
C ILE A 933 -19.26 -17.43 38.73
N ALA A 934 -19.73 -16.27 38.25
CA ALA A 934 -21.15 -16.00 38.05
C ALA A 934 -21.84 -16.94 37.02
N LYS A 935 -21.08 -17.60 36.15
CA LYS A 935 -21.58 -18.52 35.11
C LYS A 935 -21.48 -20.00 35.52
N LEU A 936 -20.71 -20.32 36.56
CA LEU A 936 -20.49 -21.70 36.97
C LEU A 936 -21.75 -22.27 37.66
N PRO A 937 -22.11 -23.53 37.37
CA PRO A 937 -23.25 -24.20 38.01
C PRO A 937 -22.90 -24.70 39.43
N VAL A 938 -22.38 -23.84 40.29
CA VAL A 938 -21.94 -24.17 41.66
C VAL A 938 -22.97 -23.77 42.70
N ASN A 939 -22.92 -24.41 43.88
CA ASN A 939 -23.86 -24.22 44.99
C ASN A 939 -23.21 -23.57 46.21
N ALA A 940 -21.91 -23.80 46.40
CA ALA A 940 -21.17 -23.32 47.55
C ALA A 940 -19.76 -22.87 47.19
N LEU A 941 -19.19 -22.04 48.05
CA LEU A 941 -17.84 -21.53 47.98
C LEU A 941 -17.16 -21.75 49.34
N LYS A 942 -16.00 -22.39 49.34
CA LYS A 942 -15.21 -22.68 50.52
C LYS A 942 -14.05 -21.69 50.61
N ILE A 943 -14.00 -20.92 51.70
CA ILE A 943 -12.94 -19.95 51.96
C ILE A 943 -11.73 -20.72 52.47
N ASP A 944 -10.60 -20.60 51.75
CA ASP A 944 -9.37 -21.29 52.11
C ASP A 944 -8.92 -20.98 53.55
N ARG A 945 -8.33 -22.00 54.18
CA ARG A 945 -7.81 -21.93 55.55
C ARG A 945 -6.84 -20.76 55.76
N SER A 946 -6.02 -20.40 54.78
CA SER A 946 -5.03 -19.33 54.95
C SER A 946 -5.68 -17.99 55.29
N PHE A 947 -6.84 -17.68 54.71
CA PHE A 947 -7.60 -16.47 55.01
C PHE A 947 -8.28 -16.53 56.37
N ILE A 948 -8.78 -17.69 56.77
CA ILE A 948 -9.42 -17.89 58.08
C ILE A 948 -8.41 -17.80 59.22
N VAL A 949 -7.20 -18.34 59.04
CA VAL A 949 -6.12 -18.21 60.01
C VAL A 949 -5.73 -16.74 60.18
N GLY A 950 -5.55 -16.01 59.07
CA GLY A 950 -5.15 -14.60 59.10
C GLY A 950 -6.26 -13.60 59.44
N MET A 951 -7.52 -14.02 59.59
CA MET A 951 -8.65 -13.09 59.74
C MET A 951 -8.62 -12.29 61.04
N THR A 952 -7.91 -12.78 62.06
CA THR A 952 -7.76 -12.15 63.38
C THR A 952 -6.49 -11.31 63.51
N ASP A 953 -5.59 -11.33 62.51
CA ASP A 953 -4.27 -10.69 62.61
C ASP A 953 -4.32 -9.18 62.35
N GLY A 954 -5.40 -8.68 61.74
CA GLY A 954 -5.59 -7.26 61.46
C GLY A 954 -6.85 -6.97 60.63
N PRO A 955 -7.17 -5.68 60.38
CA PRO A 955 -8.37 -5.28 59.65
C PRO A 955 -8.39 -5.74 58.19
N GLU A 956 -7.22 -5.95 57.57
CA GLU A 956 -7.10 -6.39 56.18
C GLU A 956 -7.60 -7.84 55.99
N GLY A 957 -7.18 -8.77 56.86
CA GLY A 957 -7.63 -10.17 56.81
C GLY A 957 -9.15 -10.30 56.98
N LEU A 958 -9.71 -9.56 57.94
CA LEU A 958 -11.17 -9.52 58.15
C LEU A 958 -11.92 -8.91 56.95
N ALA A 959 -11.35 -7.89 56.30
CA ALA A 959 -11.95 -7.28 55.12
C ALA A 959 -12.00 -8.25 53.93
N ILE A 960 -10.97 -9.07 53.73
CA ILE A 960 -10.95 -10.10 52.67
C ILE A 960 -12.05 -11.13 52.90
N VAL A 961 -12.12 -11.72 54.10
CA VAL A 961 -13.14 -12.72 54.44
C VAL A 961 -14.56 -12.15 54.30
N SER A 962 -14.79 -10.93 54.79
CA SER A 962 -16.08 -10.23 54.64
C SER A 962 -16.46 -10.02 53.17
N SER A 963 -15.50 -9.64 52.33
CA SER A 963 -15.72 -9.41 50.90
C SER A 963 -16.06 -10.72 50.16
N ILE A 964 -15.39 -11.83 50.49
CA ILE A 964 -15.68 -13.15 49.91
C ILE A 964 -17.10 -13.59 50.28
N ILE A 965 -17.50 -13.42 51.55
CA ILE A 965 -18.86 -13.76 52.00
C ILE A 965 -19.90 -12.93 51.26
N ALA A 966 -19.70 -11.61 51.18
CA ALA A 966 -20.62 -10.71 50.50
C ALA A 966 -20.77 -11.04 49.00
N LEU A 967 -19.66 -11.38 48.34
CA LEU A 967 -19.65 -11.79 46.93
C LEU A 967 -20.45 -13.08 46.72
N ALA A 968 -20.17 -14.12 47.51
CA ALA A 968 -20.83 -15.41 47.39
C ALA A 968 -22.36 -15.27 47.58
N HIS A 969 -22.79 -14.50 48.58
CA HIS A 969 -24.21 -14.23 48.80
C HIS A 969 -24.85 -13.42 47.68
N ALA A 970 -24.13 -12.45 47.09
CA ALA A 970 -24.62 -11.72 45.92
C ALA A 970 -24.86 -12.65 44.71
N LEU A 971 -24.07 -13.72 44.59
CA LEU A 971 -24.21 -14.78 43.60
C LEU A 971 -25.17 -15.90 44.04
N ARG A 972 -25.80 -15.79 45.21
CA ARG A 972 -26.70 -16.79 45.82
C ARG A 972 -26.01 -18.14 46.10
N LEU A 973 -24.72 -18.11 46.39
CA LEU A 973 -23.91 -19.26 46.80
C LEU A 973 -23.87 -19.35 48.33
N LYS A 974 -23.84 -20.57 48.88
CA LYS A 974 -23.52 -20.80 50.28
C LYS A 974 -22.03 -20.60 50.54
N VAL A 975 -21.66 -20.18 51.73
CA VAL A 975 -20.26 -20.00 52.13
C VAL A 975 -19.86 -20.96 53.24
N VAL A 976 -18.75 -21.66 53.03
CA VAL A 976 -18.14 -22.54 54.03
C VAL A 976 -16.77 -21.97 54.41
N ALA A 977 -16.53 -21.74 55.70
CA ALA A 977 -15.21 -21.30 56.17
C ALA A 977 -14.35 -22.50 56.60
N GLU A 978 -13.17 -22.67 56.00
CA GLU A 978 -12.28 -23.79 56.31
C GLU A 978 -11.22 -23.47 57.36
N GLY A 979 -10.77 -24.49 58.08
CA GLY A 979 -9.68 -24.35 59.04
C GLY A 979 -10.01 -23.45 60.23
N VAL A 980 -11.27 -23.43 60.67
CA VAL A 980 -11.67 -22.74 61.91
C VAL A 980 -11.12 -23.49 63.13
N GLU A 981 -10.20 -22.85 63.84
CA GLU A 981 -9.48 -23.44 64.97
C GLU A 981 -9.82 -22.76 66.31
N THR A 982 -10.32 -21.52 66.29
CA THR A 982 -10.61 -20.76 67.50
C THR A 982 -12.06 -20.27 67.58
N GLU A 983 -12.55 -20.11 68.81
CA GLU A 983 -13.90 -19.59 69.06
C GLU A 983 -14.05 -18.11 68.61
N GLU A 984 -12.94 -17.37 68.58
CA GLU A 984 -12.90 -16.00 68.07
C GLU A 984 -13.19 -15.95 66.57
N GLN A 985 -12.53 -16.80 65.78
CA GLN A 985 -12.80 -16.97 64.34
C GLN A 985 -14.27 -17.33 64.11
N ALA A 986 -14.79 -18.30 64.86
CA ALA A 986 -16.20 -18.72 64.76
C ALA A 986 -17.18 -17.58 65.07
N ARG A 987 -16.92 -16.75 66.09
CA ARG A 987 -17.76 -15.58 66.40
C ARG A 987 -17.76 -14.55 65.28
N LEU A 988 -16.59 -14.23 64.72
CA LEU A 988 -16.47 -13.28 63.61
C LEU A 988 -17.19 -13.78 62.36
N LEU A 989 -17.02 -15.06 62.00
CA LEU A 989 -17.72 -15.68 60.88
C LEU A 989 -19.24 -15.65 61.06
N HIS A 990 -19.74 -15.89 62.28
CA HIS A 990 -21.17 -15.77 62.59
C HIS A 990 -21.69 -14.34 62.41
N LEU A 991 -20.94 -13.33 62.87
CA LEU A 991 -21.30 -11.92 62.69
C LEU A 991 -21.31 -11.49 61.22
N LEU A 992 -20.38 -12.02 60.42
CA LEU A 992 -20.33 -11.84 58.97
C LEU A 992 -21.38 -12.65 58.22
N ARG A 993 -22.23 -13.42 58.93
CA ARG A 993 -23.28 -14.28 58.37
C ARG A 993 -22.76 -15.40 57.45
N CYS A 994 -21.55 -15.91 57.71
CA CYS A 994 -21.10 -17.15 57.07
C CYS A 994 -22.10 -18.28 57.32
N ASP A 995 -22.37 -19.13 56.32
CA ASP A 995 -23.42 -20.15 56.41
C ASP A 995 -22.96 -21.39 57.19
N GLU A 996 -21.80 -21.93 56.82
CA GLU A 996 -21.23 -23.15 57.38
C GLU A 996 -19.74 -22.94 57.75
N ALA A 997 -19.22 -23.74 58.67
CA ALA A 997 -17.80 -23.75 59.02
C ALA A 997 -17.28 -25.17 59.25
N GLN A 998 -15.98 -25.33 59.02
CA GLN A 998 -15.26 -26.58 59.19
C GLN A 998 -13.88 -26.30 59.79
N GLY A 999 -13.44 -27.16 60.72
CA GLY A 999 -12.11 -27.03 61.30
C GLY A 999 -11.96 -27.75 62.64
N TYR A 1000 -10.75 -27.68 63.18
CA TYR A 1000 -10.38 -28.41 64.39
C TYR A 1000 -11.03 -27.89 65.67
N LEU A 1001 -11.62 -26.70 65.64
CA LEU A 1001 -12.48 -26.23 66.73
C LEU A 1001 -13.62 -27.20 67.03
N PHE A 1002 -14.19 -27.80 65.97
CA PHE A 1002 -15.35 -28.69 66.08
C PHE A 1002 -14.90 -30.14 66.25
N THR A 1003 -14.12 -30.66 65.29
CA THR A 1003 -13.48 -31.97 65.37
C THR A 1003 -12.40 -32.14 64.30
N ARG A 1004 -11.47 -33.06 64.55
CA ARG A 1004 -10.54 -33.55 63.52
C ARG A 1004 -11.27 -34.56 62.60
N PRO A 1005 -10.70 -34.91 61.44
CA PRO A 1005 -11.22 -35.99 60.60
C PRO A 1005 -11.23 -37.32 61.35
N VAL A 1006 -12.40 -37.95 61.46
CA VAL A 1006 -12.62 -39.18 62.23
C VAL A 1006 -13.18 -40.31 61.35
N PRO A 1007 -12.99 -41.60 61.70
CA PRO A 1007 -13.63 -42.71 60.99
C PRO A 1007 -15.17 -42.61 60.95
N ALA A 1008 -15.80 -43.28 59.98
CA ALA A 1008 -17.27 -43.30 59.82
C ALA A 1008 -18.03 -43.68 61.10
N ALA A 1009 -17.49 -44.62 61.90
CA ALA A 1009 -18.10 -45.06 63.15
C ALA A 1009 -18.21 -43.93 64.19
N ASP A 1010 -17.25 -43.00 64.22
CA ASP A 1010 -17.26 -41.89 65.16
C ASP A 1010 -18.24 -40.79 64.71
N ILE A 1011 -18.47 -40.63 63.40
CA ILE A 1011 -19.53 -39.75 62.86
C ILE A 1011 -20.91 -40.22 63.31
N VAL A 1012 -21.17 -41.53 63.28
CA VAL A 1012 -22.43 -42.11 63.79
C VAL A 1012 -22.68 -41.69 65.24
N ALA A 1013 -21.65 -41.73 66.09
CA ALA A 1013 -21.76 -41.31 67.48
C ALA A 1013 -22.08 -39.81 67.62
N LEU A 1014 -21.49 -38.96 66.77
CA LEU A 1014 -21.76 -37.52 66.75
C LEU A 1014 -23.19 -37.21 66.27
N LEU A 1015 -23.67 -37.88 65.22
CA LEU A 1015 -25.04 -37.72 64.69
C LEU A 1015 -26.10 -38.17 65.68
N MET A 1016 -25.85 -39.24 66.45
CA MET A 1016 -26.75 -39.72 67.50
C MET A 1016 -26.89 -38.73 68.66
N GLN A 1017 -25.83 -38.01 69.02
CA GLN A 1017 -25.85 -37.08 70.15
C GLN A 1017 -26.70 -35.83 69.89
N ARG A 1018 -26.87 -35.40 68.63
CA ARG A 1018 -27.63 -34.20 68.21
C ARG A 1018 -27.30 -32.90 68.96
N LYS A 1019 -26.10 -32.81 69.56
CA LYS A 1019 -25.64 -31.63 70.32
C LYS A 1019 -24.95 -30.63 69.37
N PRO A 1020 -25.04 -29.32 69.66
CA PRO A 1020 -24.22 -28.32 68.98
C PRO A 1020 -22.73 -28.62 69.20
N LEU A 1021 -21.92 -28.58 68.14
CA LEU A 1021 -20.48 -28.79 68.22
C LEU A 1021 -19.75 -27.47 68.55
N GLY A 1022 -18.70 -27.55 69.39
CA GLY A 1022 -17.82 -26.41 69.66
C GLY A 1022 -18.39 -25.28 70.54
N GLY A 1023 -19.41 -25.50 71.38
CA GLY A 1023 -19.86 -24.47 72.35
C GLY A 1023 -18.86 -24.23 73.49
N PRO A 1024 -18.91 -23.09 74.21
CA PRO A 1024 -18.14 -22.92 75.44
C PRO A 1024 -18.51 -24.03 76.43
N LYS A 1025 -17.50 -24.67 77.02
CA LYS A 1025 -17.68 -25.55 78.17
C LYS A 1025 -18.17 -24.79 79.38
#